data_AF-A0A968NVA7-F1
#
_entry.id   AF-A0A968NVA7-F1
#
_cell.length_a   1.000
_cell.length_b   1.000
_cell.length_c   1.000
_cell.angle_alpha   90.00
_cell.angle_beta   90.00
_cell.angle_gamma   90.00
#
_symmetry.space_group_name_H-M   'P 1'
#
loop_
_entity.id
_entity.type
_entity.pdbx_description
1 polymer ?
#
loop_
_entity_poly.entity_id
_entity_poly.type
_entity_poly.pdbx_seq_one_letter_code
_entity_poly.pdbx_strand_id
1 'polypeptide(L)'
;MFLLSNNNVLSYLVEQSLCQEKEQELCQIEAKICKNFNLLVHLPNDRSLLVKQEPHDREGEAKGDLWQEWKVHQLLKNHLELQPLLKLVSEVVHVDGDRAIVVINYLQDYCDLDNFYTEQRNFSPAIAAALGHTLASIHQATIDRTEYQHFLEDGEPVSVVSNIRLKTELTPDIFGRVSEEGLKFYALYQRYESLNRAIDQLQSSQESCCLTHQDLKFNNILLHQSWQAETNHNSPSPIRLIDWEKWAWGDPTADLGALIAGYLKIWLKSLGLRSSIDIHLALQWAGVPLDELQPSIATLVQAYFAQFPNVLSRFPQFLPRVMQSAGFALIESLQAKLHYREPFGNTEIGMLQVAKTLLCAPESSIATVFGISAAELVDRSYQFPATFQTAARSKTAQSSAPVWQERSAASSQWLIVATQEELLQDLVEQIQIQSDGIHYLRDSLSAVEATQFDRLQRLPADLQQQHLCIYLRNFLYGLYFSGELRIASAQLENDAIGGLNIEFFEQIQRSNQGTGYWDAGWQVQQKLKKRYAVQKEELTIFVESKHLRQENRSLQINDSIEILLPNHRMENDFYVAVGNAGFPLDDRPTLEICFHVSPAGAIALMRQFTTELNQQQIPFKFKMITNPAEEGRWDAAVLNLECKYYPQLRQILQRVYAENRSHFYPSVPLFMKAIAPGIGLAEEPEEELFGVHRCQQIAEALLMVDAQENGVAERLTAIEQRFIEQGIDWELPYLNGKNDRYESIEI
;
A
#
# COMPACT_ATOMS: atom_id res chain seq x y z
N MET A 1 -22.42 -17.87 0.81
CA MET A 1 -20.99 -17.85 1.17
C MET A 1 -20.88 -17.26 2.56
N PHE A 2 -20.05 -17.84 3.43
CA PHE A 2 -19.82 -17.30 4.77
C PHE A 2 -18.66 -16.31 4.69
N LEU A 3 -18.91 -15.03 4.96
CA LEU A 3 -17.86 -14.01 5.08
C LEU A 3 -17.64 -13.72 6.56
N LEU A 4 -16.39 -13.84 7.01
CA LEU A 4 -16.00 -13.50 8.35
C LEU A 4 -16.14 -11.98 8.55
N SER A 5 -16.67 -11.58 9.70
CA SER A 5 -16.84 -10.19 10.08
C SER A 5 -16.65 -10.03 11.59
N ASN A 6 -16.46 -8.78 12.03
CA ASN A 6 -16.44 -8.47 13.46
C ASN A 6 -17.77 -8.83 14.17
N ASN A 7 -18.88 -8.91 13.45
CA ASN A 7 -20.19 -9.27 13.99
C ASN A 7 -20.39 -10.78 14.20
N ASN A 8 -19.76 -11.62 13.38
CA ASN A 8 -20.01 -13.07 13.40
C ASN A 8 -18.85 -13.90 13.98
N VAL A 9 -17.65 -13.33 14.15
CA VAL A 9 -16.46 -14.07 14.61
C VAL A 9 -16.65 -14.76 15.96
N LEU A 10 -17.32 -14.12 16.93
CA LEU A 10 -17.57 -14.73 18.24
C LEU A 10 -18.56 -15.89 18.17
N SER A 11 -19.59 -15.77 17.32
CA SER A 11 -20.55 -16.86 17.08
C SER A 11 -19.86 -18.05 16.40
N TYR A 12 -18.98 -17.77 15.44
CA TYR A 12 -18.15 -18.77 14.77
C TYR A 12 -17.21 -19.49 15.76
N LEU A 13 -16.51 -18.77 16.63
CA LEU A 13 -15.62 -19.38 17.63
C LEU A 13 -16.38 -20.26 18.64
N VAL A 14 -17.63 -19.90 18.97
CA VAL A 14 -18.50 -20.75 19.81
C VAL A 14 -18.96 -22.00 19.05
N GLU A 15 -19.36 -21.86 17.78
CA GLU A 15 -19.70 -22.99 16.89
C GLU A 15 -18.56 -24.03 16.86
N GLN A 16 -17.31 -23.56 16.77
CA GLN A 16 -16.12 -24.41 16.74
C GLN A 16 -15.60 -24.85 18.13
N SER A 17 -16.32 -24.55 19.22
CA SER A 17 -15.91 -24.87 20.60
C SER A 17 -14.55 -24.27 21.02
N LEU A 18 -14.17 -23.14 20.42
CA LEU A 18 -12.94 -22.41 20.74
C LEU A 18 -13.15 -21.28 21.75
N CYS A 19 -14.40 -20.84 21.92
CA CYS A 19 -14.88 -19.86 22.90
C CYS A 19 -16.17 -20.38 23.56
N GLN A 20 -16.42 -20.07 24.82
CA GLN A 20 -17.71 -20.38 25.47
C GLN A 20 -18.73 -19.27 25.23
N GLU A 21 -20.02 -19.62 25.12
CA GLU A 21 -21.11 -18.65 24.89
C GLU A 21 -21.13 -17.52 25.94
N LYS A 22 -20.82 -17.84 27.20
CA LYS A 22 -20.75 -16.87 28.30
C LYS A 22 -19.56 -15.91 28.23
N GLU A 23 -18.54 -16.23 27.44
CA GLU A 23 -17.33 -15.42 27.32
C GLU A 23 -17.48 -14.32 26.26
N GLN A 24 -18.49 -14.39 25.38
CA GLN A 24 -18.67 -13.46 24.26
C GLN A 24 -18.74 -11.99 24.69
N GLU A 25 -19.48 -11.69 25.77
CA GLU A 25 -19.61 -10.31 26.30
C GLU A 25 -18.31 -9.74 26.87
N LEU A 26 -17.33 -10.59 27.18
CA LEU A 26 -16.03 -10.20 27.73
C LEU A 26 -14.94 -10.11 26.65
N CYS A 27 -15.26 -10.50 25.40
CA CYS A 27 -14.29 -10.52 24.32
C CYS A 27 -14.10 -9.14 23.71
N GLN A 28 -12.87 -8.85 23.29
CA GLN A 28 -12.56 -7.69 22.46
C GLN A 28 -12.09 -8.17 21.08
N ILE A 29 -12.53 -7.48 20.03
CA ILE A 29 -12.21 -7.80 18.65
C ILE A 29 -11.42 -6.64 18.08
N GLU A 30 -10.21 -6.94 17.61
CA GLU A 30 -9.35 -5.99 16.91
C GLU A 30 -9.15 -6.49 15.48
N ALA A 31 -9.34 -5.63 14.49
CA ALA A 31 -8.98 -5.96 13.12
C ALA A 31 -7.51 -5.69 12.84
N LYS A 32 -6.84 -6.65 12.19
CA LYS A 32 -5.45 -6.50 11.74
C LYS A 32 -5.45 -6.32 10.24
N ILE A 33 -5.20 -5.08 9.78
CA ILE A 33 -5.17 -4.74 8.35
C ILE A 33 -3.97 -5.45 7.69
N CYS A 34 -4.25 -6.39 6.79
CA CYS A 34 -3.23 -7.13 6.05
C CYS A 34 -3.85 -7.73 4.76
N LYS A 35 -3.10 -8.58 4.05
CA LYS A 35 -3.54 -9.22 2.79
C LYS A 35 -4.82 -10.05 2.94
N ASN A 36 -4.96 -10.77 4.05
CA ASN A 36 -6.13 -11.58 4.37
C ASN A 36 -7.03 -10.85 5.36
N PHE A 37 -8.27 -11.33 5.51
CA PHE A 37 -9.17 -10.77 6.52
C PHE A 37 -8.85 -11.37 7.89
N ASN A 38 -8.18 -10.58 8.73
CA ASN A 38 -7.66 -11.03 10.03
C ASN A 38 -8.34 -10.29 11.18
N LEU A 39 -8.92 -11.07 12.10
CA LEU A 39 -9.48 -10.58 13.36
C LEU A 39 -8.72 -11.18 14.53
N LEU A 40 -8.16 -10.33 15.38
CA LEU A 40 -7.60 -10.70 16.67
C LEU A 40 -8.72 -10.66 17.71
N VAL A 41 -9.01 -11.79 18.32
CA VAL A 41 -10.02 -11.93 19.37
C VAL A 41 -9.31 -12.14 20.71
N HIS A 42 -9.49 -11.20 21.63
CA HIS A 42 -9.06 -11.32 23.01
C HIS A 42 -10.13 -12.04 23.82
N LEU A 43 -9.81 -13.23 24.31
CA LEU A 43 -10.65 -14.04 25.19
C LEU A 43 -10.26 -13.80 26.66
N PRO A 44 -11.11 -14.19 27.63
CA PRO A 44 -10.74 -14.19 29.04
C PRO A 44 -9.48 -15.01 29.35
N ASN A 45 -8.79 -14.67 30.44
CA ASN A 45 -7.56 -15.32 30.93
C ASN A 45 -6.32 -15.12 30.03
N ASP A 46 -6.15 -13.93 29.47
CA ASP A 46 -4.99 -13.54 28.64
C ASP A 46 -4.75 -14.45 27.42
N ARG A 47 -5.80 -15.11 26.95
CA ARG A 47 -5.77 -15.92 25.73
C ARG A 47 -6.22 -15.07 24.55
N SER A 48 -5.47 -15.09 23.46
CA SER A 48 -5.83 -14.39 22.23
C SER A 48 -5.79 -15.34 21.03
N LEU A 49 -6.74 -15.21 20.12
CA LEU A 49 -6.81 -15.99 18.89
C LEU A 49 -6.77 -15.05 17.69
N LEU A 50 -5.95 -15.38 16.70
CA LEU A 50 -5.99 -14.74 15.40
C LEU A 50 -6.85 -15.60 14.46
N VAL A 51 -8.00 -15.07 14.07
CA VAL A 51 -8.91 -15.70 13.11
C VAL A 51 -8.64 -15.08 11.74
N LYS A 52 -8.16 -15.88 10.80
CA LYS A 52 -7.88 -15.47 9.43
C LYS A 52 -8.91 -16.09 8.48
N GLN A 53 -9.41 -15.34 7.52
CA GLN A 53 -10.15 -15.87 6.38
C GLN A 53 -9.53 -15.36 5.07
N GLU A 54 -9.40 -16.24 4.08
CA GLU A 54 -8.99 -15.84 2.73
C GLU A 54 -10.06 -15.00 2.04
N PRO A 55 -9.67 -13.92 1.34
CA PRO A 55 -10.58 -13.24 0.42
C PRO A 55 -11.03 -14.19 -0.70
N HIS A 56 -12.32 -14.21 -0.99
CA HIS A 56 -12.91 -15.01 -2.06
C HIS A 56 -12.93 -14.22 -3.36
N ASP A 57 -12.63 -14.88 -4.48
CA ASP A 57 -12.66 -14.27 -5.81
C ASP A 57 -14.08 -14.10 -6.37
N ARG A 58 -14.17 -13.73 -7.66
CA ARG A 58 -15.44 -13.48 -8.35
C ARG A 58 -16.33 -14.73 -8.47
N GLU A 59 -15.72 -15.90 -8.48
CA GLU A 59 -16.44 -17.19 -8.54
C GLU A 59 -16.81 -17.67 -7.13
N GLY A 60 -16.32 -16.95 -6.11
CA GLY A 60 -16.53 -17.30 -4.72
C GLY A 60 -15.52 -18.30 -4.19
N GLU A 61 -14.39 -18.44 -4.88
CA GLU A 61 -13.34 -19.40 -4.57
C GLU A 61 -12.19 -18.70 -3.83
N ALA A 62 -11.67 -19.35 -2.79
CA ALA A 62 -10.44 -18.93 -2.12
C ALA A 62 -9.22 -19.49 -2.87
N LYS A 63 -8.05 -18.86 -2.69
CA LYS A 63 -6.81 -19.33 -3.35
C LYS A 63 -6.24 -20.60 -2.74
N GLY A 64 -6.59 -20.88 -1.49
CA GLY A 64 -6.02 -21.96 -0.69
C GLY A 64 -4.71 -21.58 0.00
N ASP A 65 -4.39 -20.29 0.11
CA ASP A 65 -3.17 -19.78 0.73
C ASP A 65 -3.07 -20.18 2.23
N LEU A 66 -4.16 -20.09 3.01
CA LEU A 66 -4.19 -20.46 4.42
C LEU A 66 -4.08 -21.97 4.64
N TRP A 67 -4.55 -22.77 3.68
CA TRP A 67 -4.35 -24.22 3.69
C TRP A 67 -2.87 -24.58 3.62
N GLN A 68 -2.07 -23.79 2.88
CA GLN A 68 -0.63 -23.98 2.78
C GLN A 68 0.07 -23.73 4.13
N GLU A 69 -0.30 -22.68 4.86
CA GLU A 69 0.23 -22.41 6.22
C GLU A 69 -0.06 -23.58 7.18
N TRP A 70 -1.28 -24.13 7.12
CA TRP A 70 -1.65 -25.31 7.91
C TRP A 70 -0.86 -26.57 7.53
N LYS A 71 -0.65 -26.83 6.23
CA LYS A 71 0.13 -27.99 5.76
C LYS A 71 1.56 -27.99 6.29
N VAL A 72 2.23 -26.84 6.29
CA VAL A 72 3.57 -26.71 6.88
C VAL A 72 3.52 -27.05 8.37
N HIS A 73 2.53 -26.55 9.09
CA HIS A 73 2.35 -26.91 10.50
C HIS A 73 2.13 -28.43 10.70
N GLN A 74 1.35 -29.09 9.84
CA GLN A 74 1.18 -30.56 9.90
C GLN A 74 2.45 -31.32 9.58
N LEU A 75 3.25 -30.87 8.61
CA LEU A 75 4.54 -31.48 8.29
C LEU A 75 5.43 -31.51 9.54
N LEU A 76 5.57 -30.36 10.21
CA LEU A 76 6.41 -30.22 11.41
C LEU A 76 5.89 -31.07 12.58
N LYS A 77 4.57 -31.20 12.72
CA LYS A 77 3.93 -31.98 13.79
C LYS A 77 4.08 -33.48 13.59
N ASN A 78 3.91 -33.97 12.36
CA ASN A 78 3.81 -35.39 12.05
C ASN A 78 5.18 -36.08 11.87
N HIS A 79 6.26 -35.33 11.70
CA HIS A 79 7.61 -35.87 11.52
C HIS A 79 8.48 -35.58 12.75
N LEU A 80 8.88 -36.64 13.47
CA LEU A 80 9.64 -36.54 14.72
C LEU A 80 10.94 -35.73 14.57
N GLU A 81 11.63 -35.84 13.42
CA GLU A 81 12.86 -35.09 13.13
C GLU A 81 12.63 -33.57 13.00
N LEU A 82 11.41 -33.15 12.66
CA LEU A 82 11.02 -31.76 12.45
C LEU A 82 10.31 -31.12 13.65
N GLN A 83 9.83 -31.93 14.62
CA GLN A 83 9.16 -31.41 15.82
C GLN A 83 9.94 -30.34 16.59
N PRO A 84 11.29 -30.37 16.69
CA PRO A 84 12.05 -29.28 17.30
C PRO A 84 11.86 -27.91 16.63
N LEU A 85 11.40 -27.88 15.37
CA LEU A 85 11.12 -26.65 14.61
C LEU A 85 9.73 -26.08 14.92
N LEU A 86 8.82 -26.81 15.59
CA LEU A 86 7.49 -26.29 15.96
C LEU A 86 7.57 -25.02 16.83
N LYS A 87 8.62 -24.87 17.63
CA LYS A 87 8.88 -23.66 18.43
C LYS A 87 9.22 -22.42 17.58
N LEU A 88 9.49 -22.61 16.28
CA LEU A 88 9.84 -21.57 15.32
C LEU A 88 8.63 -21.10 14.51
N VAL A 89 7.46 -21.71 14.67
CA VAL A 89 6.21 -21.31 13.97
C VAL A 89 5.10 -21.04 14.98
N SER A 90 3.99 -20.45 14.51
CA SER A 90 2.78 -20.29 15.34
C SER A 90 1.92 -21.55 15.30
N GLU A 91 1.23 -21.82 16.40
CA GLU A 91 0.35 -22.99 16.52
C GLU A 91 -0.99 -22.73 15.82
N VAL A 92 -1.31 -23.59 14.84
CA VAL A 92 -2.63 -23.62 14.21
C VAL A 92 -3.58 -24.45 15.07
N VAL A 93 -4.59 -23.78 15.63
CA VAL A 93 -5.55 -24.37 16.57
C VAL A 93 -6.70 -25.05 15.84
N HIS A 94 -7.17 -24.46 14.75
CA HIS A 94 -8.31 -24.96 13.98
C HIS A 94 -8.23 -24.53 12.52
N VAL A 95 -8.77 -25.38 11.63
CA VAL A 95 -8.90 -25.10 10.19
C VAL A 95 -10.29 -25.53 9.75
N ASP A 96 -10.98 -24.65 9.04
CA ASP A 96 -12.23 -24.89 8.35
C ASP A 96 -11.98 -24.69 6.85
N GLY A 97 -11.78 -25.81 6.14
CA GLY A 97 -11.48 -25.79 4.71
C GLY A 97 -12.66 -25.35 3.84
N ASP A 98 -13.90 -25.58 4.30
CA ASP A 98 -15.11 -25.22 3.54
C ASP A 98 -15.35 -23.70 3.56
N ARG A 99 -14.91 -23.01 4.63
CA ARG A 99 -15.03 -21.55 4.79
C ARG A 99 -13.71 -20.80 4.56
N ALA A 100 -12.63 -21.51 4.22
CA ALA A 100 -11.27 -21.00 4.10
C ALA A 100 -10.81 -20.20 5.34
N ILE A 101 -11.09 -20.74 6.53
CA ILE A 101 -10.75 -20.10 7.82
C ILE A 101 -9.65 -20.89 8.53
N VAL A 102 -8.67 -20.16 9.06
CA VAL A 102 -7.65 -20.70 9.98
C VAL A 102 -7.66 -19.91 11.28
N VAL A 103 -7.64 -20.61 12.40
CA VAL A 103 -7.53 -20.03 13.74
C VAL A 103 -6.17 -20.37 14.33
N ILE A 104 -5.42 -19.33 14.68
CA ILE A 104 -4.04 -19.42 15.17
C ILE A 104 -3.99 -18.89 16.60
N ASN A 105 -3.17 -19.50 17.45
CA ASN A 105 -2.91 -18.95 18.78
C ASN A 105 -2.09 -17.66 18.66
N TYR A 106 -2.59 -16.55 19.21
CA TYR A 106 -1.90 -15.27 19.15
C TYR A 106 -0.95 -15.12 20.33
N LEU A 107 0.33 -14.86 20.03
CA LEU A 107 1.41 -14.85 21.02
C LEU A 107 1.64 -13.43 21.55
N GLN A 108 1.10 -13.11 22.73
CA GLN A 108 1.21 -11.76 23.33
C GLN A 108 2.65 -11.40 23.75
N ASP A 109 3.48 -12.39 24.08
CA ASP A 109 4.89 -12.21 24.47
C ASP A 109 5.83 -11.92 23.29
N TYR A 110 5.28 -11.75 22.09
CA TYR A 110 6.02 -11.47 20.87
C TYR A 110 5.54 -10.16 20.24
N CYS A 111 6.45 -9.47 19.57
CA CYS A 111 6.12 -8.37 18.69
C CYS A 111 6.60 -8.65 17.27
N ASP A 112 5.97 -7.98 16.31
CA ASP A 112 6.40 -7.93 14.92
C ASP A 112 7.80 -7.30 14.81
N LEU A 113 8.72 -7.94 14.07
CA LEU A 113 10.09 -7.45 13.94
C LEU A 113 10.18 -6.14 13.14
N ASP A 114 9.30 -5.92 12.16
CA ASP A 114 9.24 -4.66 11.41
C ASP A 114 8.82 -3.50 12.33
N ASN A 115 7.83 -3.74 13.20
CA ASN A 115 7.44 -2.78 14.24
C ASN A 115 8.59 -2.52 15.22
N PHE A 116 9.26 -3.57 15.71
CA PHE A 116 10.41 -3.41 16.62
C PHE A 116 11.53 -2.56 15.99
N TYR A 117 11.91 -2.84 14.75
CA TYR A 117 12.92 -2.07 14.03
C TYR A 117 12.48 -0.64 13.74
N THR A 118 11.21 -0.41 13.44
CA THR A 118 10.66 0.92 13.17
C THR A 118 10.60 1.79 14.43
N GLU A 119 10.11 1.23 15.53
CA GLU A 119 9.91 1.93 16.80
C GLU A 119 11.18 2.07 17.62
N GLN A 120 11.92 0.98 17.83
CA GLN A 120 13.07 0.95 18.72
C GLN A 120 14.38 1.32 18.03
N ARG A 121 14.43 1.24 16.68
CA ARG A 121 15.64 1.42 15.86
C ARG A 121 16.84 0.63 16.38
N ASN A 122 16.58 -0.59 16.83
CA ASN A 122 17.59 -1.47 17.36
C ASN A 122 17.87 -2.58 16.35
N PHE A 123 18.90 -2.38 15.53
CA PHE A 123 19.34 -3.37 14.54
C PHE A 123 20.43 -4.26 15.13
N SER A 124 20.17 -4.92 16.25
CA SER A 124 21.18 -5.73 16.95
C SER A 124 21.67 -6.91 16.09
N PRO A 125 23.00 -7.09 15.95
CA PRO A 125 23.57 -8.27 15.29
C PRO A 125 23.16 -9.59 15.93
N ALA A 126 22.79 -9.59 17.21
CA ALA A 126 22.34 -10.79 17.91
C ALA A 126 20.95 -11.27 17.44
N ILE A 127 20.05 -10.33 17.12
CA ILE A 127 18.76 -10.65 16.47
C ILE A 127 19.04 -11.24 15.08
N ALA A 128 19.94 -10.61 14.32
CA ALA A 128 20.33 -11.08 13.00
C ALA A 128 20.97 -12.48 13.03
N ALA A 129 21.81 -12.76 14.03
CA ALA A 129 22.37 -14.10 14.26
C ALA A 129 21.26 -15.15 14.51
N ALA A 130 20.29 -14.82 15.37
CA ALA A 130 19.17 -15.70 15.67
C ALA A 130 18.31 -15.98 14.42
N LEU A 131 18.10 -14.97 13.56
CA LEU A 131 17.43 -15.14 12.26
C LEU A 131 18.19 -16.10 11.35
N GLY A 132 19.51 -15.88 11.19
CA GLY A 132 20.36 -16.69 10.31
C GLY A 132 20.41 -18.15 10.76
N HIS A 133 20.53 -18.37 12.07
CA HIS A 133 20.49 -19.70 12.68
C HIS A 133 19.13 -20.38 12.50
N THR A 134 18.03 -19.65 12.73
CA THR A 134 16.65 -20.16 12.60
C THR A 134 16.40 -20.64 11.17
N LEU A 135 16.73 -19.80 10.18
CA LEU A 135 16.52 -20.10 8.77
C LEU A 135 17.40 -21.28 8.32
N ALA A 136 18.69 -21.27 8.67
CA ALA A 136 19.60 -22.36 8.37
C ALA A 136 19.15 -23.69 8.98
N SER A 137 18.56 -23.69 10.18
CA SER A 137 18.04 -24.89 10.84
C SER A 137 16.90 -25.53 10.03
N ILE A 138 15.98 -24.72 9.49
CA ILE A 138 14.87 -25.20 8.67
C ILE A 138 15.39 -25.76 7.33
N HIS A 139 16.24 -25.00 6.63
CA HIS A 139 16.81 -25.44 5.36
C HIS A 139 17.63 -26.72 5.51
N GLN A 140 18.48 -26.79 6.53
CA GLN A 140 19.31 -27.98 6.79
C GLN A 140 18.47 -29.20 7.17
N ALA A 141 17.41 -29.04 7.96
CA ALA A 141 16.57 -30.15 8.37
C ALA A 141 15.74 -30.73 7.22
N THR A 142 15.45 -29.92 6.20
CA THR A 142 14.59 -30.30 5.06
C THR A 142 15.36 -30.57 3.77
N ILE A 143 16.67 -30.31 3.73
CA ILE A 143 17.50 -30.48 2.53
C ILE A 143 17.41 -31.91 1.96
N ASP A 144 17.08 -32.01 0.67
CA ASP A 144 16.91 -33.25 -0.11
C ASP A 144 15.91 -34.27 0.46
N ARG A 145 15.03 -33.84 1.37
CA ARG A 145 13.99 -34.69 1.95
C ARG A 145 12.76 -34.74 1.07
N THR A 146 12.85 -35.52 -0.01
CA THR A 146 11.74 -35.71 -0.95
C THR A 146 10.46 -36.22 -0.26
N GLU A 147 10.58 -36.98 0.82
CA GLU A 147 9.44 -37.41 1.64
C GLU A 147 8.63 -36.25 2.22
N TYR A 148 9.30 -35.18 2.67
CA TYR A 148 8.65 -33.97 3.17
C TYR A 148 8.06 -33.14 2.04
N GLN A 149 8.74 -33.08 0.89
CA GLN A 149 8.21 -32.44 -0.32
C GLN A 149 6.88 -33.07 -0.75
N HIS A 150 6.85 -34.40 -0.91
CA HIS A 150 5.64 -35.12 -1.32
C HIS A 150 4.50 -34.94 -0.32
N PHE A 151 4.81 -34.88 1.00
CA PHE A 151 3.79 -34.61 2.02
C PHE A 151 3.12 -33.24 1.82
N LEU A 152 3.90 -32.21 1.48
CA LEU A 152 3.35 -30.87 1.27
C LEU A 152 2.57 -30.74 -0.05
N GLU A 153 3.01 -31.44 -1.09
CA GLU A 153 2.36 -31.49 -2.42
C GLU A 153 1.08 -32.36 -2.45
N ASP A 154 0.89 -33.26 -1.48
CA ASP A 154 -0.29 -34.14 -1.43
C ASP A 154 -1.58 -33.40 -1.03
N GLY A 155 -2.70 -33.67 -1.70
CA GLY A 155 -4.01 -33.07 -1.38
C GLY A 155 -4.15 -31.57 -1.69
N GLU A 156 -3.51 -31.08 -2.75
CA GLU A 156 -3.68 -29.69 -3.22
C GLU A 156 -5.13 -29.38 -3.66
N PRO A 157 -5.81 -28.38 -3.08
CA PRO A 157 -6.70 -27.55 -3.91
C PRO A 157 -5.81 -26.92 -4.99
N VAL A 158 -6.25 -26.94 -6.26
CA VAL A 158 -5.46 -26.55 -7.44
C VAL A 158 -4.63 -25.30 -7.14
N SER A 159 -3.37 -25.49 -6.78
CA SER A 159 -2.48 -24.39 -6.44
C SER A 159 -2.21 -23.66 -7.73
N VAL A 160 -2.89 -22.53 -7.91
CA VAL A 160 -2.43 -21.52 -8.85
C VAL A 160 -1.13 -21.04 -8.25
N VAL A 161 -0.03 -21.73 -8.58
CA VAL A 161 1.35 -21.26 -8.35
C VAL A 161 1.28 -19.78 -8.64
N SER A 162 1.39 -18.96 -7.59
CA SER A 162 1.28 -17.52 -7.70
C SER A 162 2.53 -17.08 -8.42
N ASN A 163 2.53 -17.27 -9.74
CA ASN A 163 3.49 -16.75 -10.66
C ASN A 163 3.21 -15.25 -10.66
N ILE A 164 3.69 -14.57 -9.62
CA ILE A 164 3.98 -13.13 -9.62
C ILE A 164 5.16 -12.89 -10.58
N ARG A 165 5.27 -13.68 -11.66
CA ARG A 165 6.18 -13.42 -12.73
C ARG A 165 5.66 -12.16 -13.40
N LEU A 166 6.51 -11.15 -13.39
CA LEU A 166 6.25 -9.85 -13.98
C LEU A 166 5.79 -10.06 -15.42
N LYS A 167 4.50 -9.76 -15.69
CA LYS A 167 3.99 -9.86 -17.05
C LYS A 167 4.59 -8.69 -17.84
N THR A 168 5.68 -8.96 -18.55
CA THR A 168 6.39 -7.96 -19.35
C THR A 168 5.65 -7.60 -20.64
N GLU A 169 4.78 -8.51 -21.10
CA GLU A 169 3.89 -8.27 -22.24
C GLU A 169 2.58 -7.61 -21.80
N LEU A 170 2.61 -6.28 -21.73
CA LEU A 170 1.47 -5.46 -21.39
C LEU A 170 0.52 -5.31 -22.58
N THR A 171 -0.79 -5.21 -22.31
CA THR A 171 -1.84 -4.89 -23.28
C THR A 171 -2.55 -3.61 -22.84
N PRO A 172 -3.36 -2.95 -23.69
CA PRO A 172 -4.14 -1.77 -23.29
C PRO A 172 -4.98 -1.94 -22.01
N ASP A 173 -5.39 -3.17 -21.66
CA ASP A 173 -6.11 -3.47 -20.42
C ASP A 173 -5.32 -3.12 -19.14
N ILE A 174 -3.98 -2.96 -19.22
CA ILE A 174 -3.14 -2.60 -18.06
C ILE A 174 -3.55 -1.26 -17.44
N PHE A 175 -4.02 -0.32 -18.25
CA PHE A 175 -4.43 1.02 -17.80
C PHE A 175 -5.65 0.98 -16.87
N GLY A 176 -6.49 -0.06 -16.98
CA GLY A 176 -7.62 -0.29 -16.07
C GLY A 176 -7.29 -1.13 -14.84
N ARG A 177 -6.02 -1.51 -14.63
CA ARG A 177 -5.58 -2.41 -13.54
C ARG A 177 -4.47 -1.85 -12.68
N VAL A 178 -3.61 -1.01 -13.26
CA VAL A 178 -2.45 -0.42 -12.59
C VAL A 178 -2.61 1.09 -12.61
N SER A 179 -2.23 1.75 -11.52
CA SER A 179 -2.21 3.21 -11.44
C SER A 179 -1.25 3.82 -12.47
N GLU A 180 -1.45 5.09 -12.80
CA GLU A 180 -0.57 5.81 -13.71
C GLU A 180 0.88 5.86 -13.23
N GLU A 181 1.10 6.09 -11.94
CA GLU A 181 2.40 6.00 -11.29
C GLU A 181 2.98 4.59 -11.41
N GLY A 182 2.14 3.56 -11.25
CA GLY A 182 2.55 2.18 -11.39
C GLY A 182 2.98 1.80 -12.82
N LEU A 183 2.47 2.46 -13.85
CA LEU A 183 2.95 2.26 -15.23
C LEU A 183 4.39 2.74 -15.42
N LYS A 184 4.86 3.71 -14.62
CA LYS A 184 6.26 4.17 -14.64
C LYS A 184 7.22 3.06 -14.22
N PHE A 185 6.82 2.18 -13.30
CA PHE A 185 7.59 0.98 -12.97
C PHE A 185 7.82 0.10 -14.20
N TYR A 186 6.77 -0.19 -14.96
CA TYR A 186 6.88 -1.04 -16.15
C TYR A 186 7.74 -0.41 -17.24
N ALA A 187 7.62 0.91 -17.45
CA ALA A 187 8.47 1.64 -18.38
C ALA A 187 9.96 1.51 -18.00
N LEU A 188 10.30 1.75 -16.73
CA LEU A 188 11.68 1.58 -16.23
C LEU A 188 12.16 0.13 -16.28
N TYR A 189 11.29 -0.82 -15.94
CA TYR A 189 11.62 -2.25 -15.95
C TYR A 189 11.91 -2.74 -17.39
N GLN A 190 11.08 -2.35 -18.37
CA GLN A 190 11.26 -2.69 -19.78
C GLN A 190 12.52 -2.08 -20.40
N ARG A 191 12.98 -0.92 -19.90
CA ARG A 191 14.19 -0.24 -20.36
C ARG A 191 15.48 -1.04 -20.14
N TYR A 192 15.52 -1.91 -19.13
CA TYR A 192 16.74 -2.62 -18.74
C TYR A 192 16.76 -4.07 -19.23
N GLU A 193 17.20 -4.31 -20.47
CA GLU A 193 17.36 -5.67 -21.01
C GLU A 193 18.29 -6.55 -20.16
N SER A 194 19.33 -5.96 -19.56
CA SER A 194 20.23 -6.66 -18.63
C SER A 194 19.51 -7.22 -17.40
N LEU A 195 18.48 -6.51 -16.91
CA LEU A 195 17.70 -6.90 -15.75
C LEU A 195 16.88 -8.16 -16.04
N ASN A 196 16.17 -8.17 -17.18
CA ASN A 196 15.41 -9.33 -17.62
C ASN A 196 16.31 -10.57 -17.78
N ARG A 197 17.47 -10.42 -18.43
CA ARG A 197 18.45 -11.51 -18.57
C ARG A 197 18.96 -12.03 -17.23
N ALA A 198 19.24 -11.14 -16.27
CA ALA A 198 19.71 -11.53 -14.94
C ALA A 198 18.64 -12.32 -14.16
N ILE A 199 17.36 -11.92 -14.26
CA ILE A 199 16.24 -12.62 -13.63
C ILE A 199 16.03 -14.00 -14.27
N ASP A 200 16.05 -14.10 -15.60
CA ASP A 200 15.93 -15.39 -16.30
C ASP A 200 17.11 -16.34 -15.95
N GLN A 201 18.32 -15.79 -15.80
CA GLN A 201 19.50 -16.55 -15.35
C GLN A 201 19.34 -17.03 -13.89
N LEU A 202 18.87 -16.17 -12.98
CA LEU A 202 18.60 -16.56 -11.61
C LEU A 202 17.59 -17.72 -11.56
N GLN A 203 16.43 -17.56 -12.22
CA GLN A 203 15.35 -18.55 -12.27
C GLN A 203 15.81 -19.89 -12.86
N SER A 204 16.61 -19.87 -13.94
CA SER A 204 17.12 -21.11 -14.54
C SER A 204 18.21 -21.80 -13.72
N SER A 205 18.82 -21.09 -12.76
CA SER A 205 19.90 -21.61 -11.91
C SER A 205 19.44 -22.07 -10.52
N GLN A 206 18.17 -21.83 -10.17
CA GLN A 206 17.59 -22.23 -8.89
C GLN A 206 17.52 -23.75 -8.76
N GLU A 207 17.83 -24.25 -7.56
CA GLU A 207 17.72 -25.66 -7.23
C GLU A 207 16.66 -25.86 -6.14
N SER A 208 15.58 -26.56 -6.46
CA SER A 208 14.53 -26.94 -5.50
C SER A 208 15.02 -28.05 -4.58
N CYS A 209 15.55 -27.69 -3.41
CA CYS A 209 16.22 -28.66 -2.54
C CYS A 209 15.76 -28.69 -1.09
N CYS A 210 15.08 -27.66 -0.58
CA CYS A 210 14.60 -27.64 0.80
C CYS A 210 13.31 -26.82 0.93
N LEU A 211 12.66 -26.89 2.10
CA LEU A 211 11.52 -26.03 2.41
C LEU A 211 11.99 -24.58 2.55
N THR A 212 11.44 -23.69 1.73
CA THR A 212 11.63 -22.24 1.81
C THR A 212 10.30 -21.54 2.07
N HIS A 213 10.35 -20.37 2.69
CA HIS A 213 9.18 -19.58 3.08
C HIS A 213 8.61 -18.76 1.91
N GLN A 214 9.47 -18.21 1.04
CA GLN A 214 9.12 -17.42 -0.17
C GLN A 214 8.34 -16.10 0.05
N ASP A 215 8.06 -15.72 1.29
CA ASP A 215 7.47 -14.41 1.65
C ASP A 215 8.07 -13.91 2.97
N LEU A 216 9.39 -14.07 3.11
CA LEU A 216 10.09 -13.77 4.36
C LEU A 216 10.40 -12.26 4.47
N LYS A 217 9.40 -11.52 4.92
CA LYS A 217 9.44 -10.09 5.27
C LYS A 217 9.48 -9.92 6.79
N PHE A 218 9.97 -8.79 7.29
CA PHE A 218 10.12 -8.59 8.75
C PHE A 218 8.79 -8.64 9.52
N ASN A 219 7.67 -8.31 8.87
CA ASN A 219 6.35 -8.45 9.48
C ASN A 219 5.80 -9.90 9.49
N ASN A 220 6.52 -10.83 8.87
CA ASN A 220 6.27 -12.27 9.00
C ASN A 220 7.23 -12.93 10.01
N ILE A 221 7.88 -12.11 10.85
CA ILE A 221 8.86 -12.54 11.83
C ILE A 221 8.47 -11.95 13.19
N LEU A 222 8.25 -12.84 14.15
CA LEU A 222 7.96 -12.48 15.53
C LEU A 222 9.22 -12.52 16.38
N LEU A 223 9.47 -11.46 17.13
CA LEU A 223 10.55 -11.32 18.10
C LEU A 223 10.00 -11.43 19.52
N HIS A 224 10.55 -12.33 20.32
CA HIS A 224 10.15 -12.48 21.72
C HIS A 224 10.56 -11.25 22.53
N GLN A 225 9.71 -10.76 23.44
CA GLN A 225 10.00 -9.57 24.26
C GLN A 225 11.27 -9.71 25.10
N SER A 226 11.61 -10.93 25.52
CA SER A 226 12.85 -11.25 26.26
C SER A 226 13.97 -11.79 25.36
N TRP A 227 14.09 -11.32 24.12
CA TRP A 227 15.10 -11.80 23.17
C TRP A 227 16.56 -11.64 23.66
N GLN A 228 16.83 -10.76 24.62
CA GLN A 228 18.16 -10.62 25.23
C GLN A 228 18.47 -11.66 26.32
N ALA A 229 17.48 -12.43 26.77
CA ALA A 229 17.69 -13.38 27.87
C ALA A 229 18.52 -14.60 27.42
N GLU A 230 19.27 -15.19 28.36
CA GLU A 230 19.95 -16.46 28.11
C GLU A 230 18.93 -17.54 27.75
N THR A 231 19.15 -18.20 26.62
CA THR A 231 18.25 -19.24 26.13
C THR A 231 18.73 -20.61 26.58
N ASN A 232 17.85 -21.33 27.27
CA ASN A 232 18.03 -22.75 27.58
C ASN A 232 17.15 -23.58 26.64
N HIS A 233 17.28 -24.91 26.63
CA HIS A 233 16.47 -25.78 25.78
C HIS A 233 14.94 -25.64 25.98
N ASN A 234 14.50 -25.17 27.15
CA ASN A 234 13.09 -24.95 27.48
C ASN A 234 12.64 -23.49 27.29
N SER A 235 13.54 -22.57 26.93
CA SER A 235 13.18 -21.17 26.69
C SER A 235 12.40 -21.04 25.37
N PRO A 236 11.44 -20.09 25.28
CA PRO A 236 10.80 -19.77 24.02
C PRO A 236 11.85 -19.37 22.98
N SER A 237 11.60 -19.72 21.72
CA SER A 237 12.49 -19.27 20.64
C SER A 237 12.46 -17.74 20.57
N PRO A 238 13.62 -17.06 20.49
CA PRO A 238 13.64 -15.61 20.33
C PRO A 238 12.99 -15.16 19.02
N ILE A 239 12.97 -16.04 18.01
CA ILE A 239 12.42 -15.81 16.68
C ILE A 239 11.35 -16.86 16.37
N ARG A 240 10.23 -16.42 15.78
CA ARG A 240 9.28 -17.28 15.08
C ARG A 240 8.96 -16.72 13.70
N LEU A 241 8.75 -17.62 12.74
CA LEU A 241 8.35 -17.33 11.36
C LEU A 241 6.86 -17.70 11.21
N ILE A 242 6.07 -16.76 10.71
CA ILE A 242 4.61 -16.89 10.53
C ILE A 242 4.25 -16.67 9.06
N ASP A 243 3.00 -16.94 8.65
CA ASP A 243 2.54 -16.66 7.28
C ASP A 243 3.26 -17.53 6.22
N TRP A 244 3.28 -18.85 6.48
CA TRP A 244 3.83 -19.88 5.58
C TRP A 244 2.95 -20.14 4.34
N GLU A 245 2.10 -19.20 3.94
CA GLU A 245 1.11 -19.33 2.86
C GLU A 245 1.75 -19.59 1.48
N LYS A 246 3.00 -19.12 1.28
CA LYS A 246 3.70 -19.19 -0.02
C LYS A 246 4.87 -20.19 -0.03
N TRP A 247 4.96 -21.09 0.94
CA TRP A 247 6.07 -22.02 1.04
C TRP A 247 6.37 -22.71 -0.31
N ALA A 248 7.63 -23.04 -0.56
CA ALA A 248 8.01 -23.83 -1.73
C ALA A 248 9.08 -24.86 -1.36
N TRP A 249 9.19 -25.90 -2.20
CA TRP A 249 10.40 -26.68 -2.27
C TRP A 249 11.39 -25.95 -3.19
N GLY A 250 12.31 -25.19 -2.60
CA GLY A 250 13.03 -24.11 -3.26
C GLY A 250 14.53 -24.06 -2.98
N ASP A 251 15.15 -23.02 -3.54
CA ASP A 251 16.55 -22.69 -3.33
C ASP A 251 16.70 -21.89 -2.02
N PRO A 252 17.54 -22.34 -1.07
CA PRO A 252 17.72 -21.65 0.22
C PRO A 252 18.20 -20.20 0.10
N THR A 253 18.78 -19.78 -1.03
CA THR A 253 19.18 -18.38 -1.21
C THR A 253 17.99 -17.43 -1.30
N ALA A 254 16.79 -17.92 -1.65
CA ALA A 254 15.59 -17.10 -1.78
C ALA A 254 15.23 -16.41 -0.45
N ASP A 255 15.09 -17.17 0.63
CA ASP A 255 14.73 -16.65 1.95
C ASP A 255 15.85 -15.77 2.54
N LEU A 256 17.12 -16.17 2.36
CA LEU A 256 18.23 -15.35 2.84
C LEU A 256 18.33 -14.02 2.08
N GLY A 257 18.07 -14.05 0.77
CA GLY A 257 17.95 -12.85 -0.05
C GLY A 257 16.80 -11.94 0.40
N ALA A 258 15.64 -12.51 0.73
CA ALA A 258 14.48 -11.77 1.24
C ALA A 258 14.77 -11.03 2.55
N LEU A 259 15.48 -11.66 3.50
CA LEU A 259 15.91 -11.00 4.74
C LEU A 259 16.88 -9.82 4.48
N ILE A 260 17.84 -10.01 3.58
CA ILE A 260 18.79 -8.95 3.21
C ILE A 260 18.04 -7.81 2.52
N ALA A 261 17.11 -8.11 1.62
CA ALA A 261 16.22 -7.12 1.02
C ALA A 261 15.40 -6.37 2.08
N GLY A 262 14.98 -7.04 3.16
CA GLY A 262 14.39 -6.43 4.34
C GLY A 262 15.25 -5.30 4.92
N TYR A 263 16.52 -5.56 5.23
CA TYR A 263 17.44 -4.53 5.74
C TYR A 263 17.68 -3.42 4.71
N LEU A 264 17.85 -3.76 3.43
CA LEU A 264 18.04 -2.75 2.38
C LEU A 264 16.80 -1.85 2.24
N LYS A 265 15.58 -2.36 2.44
CA LYS A 265 14.35 -1.56 2.46
C LYS A 265 14.35 -0.55 3.62
N ILE A 266 14.86 -0.91 4.80
CA ILE A 266 15.00 0.02 5.94
C ILE A 266 15.90 1.20 5.54
N TRP A 267 17.08 0.90 4.99
CA TRP A 267 18.00 1.93 4.50
C TRP A 267 17.37 2.80 3.40
N LEU A 268 16.84 2.18 2.35
CA LEU A 268 16.24 2.89 1.20
C LEU A 268 15.09 3.80 1.60
N LYS A 269 14.18 3.34 2.48
CA LYS A 269 13.07 4.15 3.00
C LYS A 269 13.58 5.29 3.89
N SER A 270 14.78 5.18 4.46
CA SER A 270 15.37 6.21 5.32
C SER A 270 16.04 7.36 4.56
N LEU A 271 16.28 7.21 3.24
CA LEU A 271 16.94 8.22 2.41
C LEU A 271 16.10 9.49 2.21
N GLY A 272 14.77 9.39 2.36
CA GLY A 272 13.88 10.53 2.15
C GLY A 272 13.94 11.11 0.74
N LEU A 273 14.12 10.27 -0.29
CA LEU A 273 14.29 10.70 -1.68
C LEU A 273 13.07 11.53 -2.15
N ARG A 274 13.29 12.82 -2.39
CA ARG A 274 12.32 13.78 -2.94
C ARG A 274 12.88 14.39 -4.23
N SER A 275 12.00 14.85 -5.13
CA SER A 275 12.40 15.45 -6.40
C SER A 275 13.28 16.69 -6.23
N SER A 276 13.20 17.35 -5.06
CA SER A 276 13.98 18.53 -4.70
C SER A 276 15.32 18.24 -4.02
N ILE A 277 15.63 16.98 -3.67
CA ILE A 277 16.82 16.63 -2.88
C ILE A 277 17.85 15.93 -3.77
N ASP A 278 19.09 16.44 -3.75
CA ASP A 278 20.23 15.80 -4.42
C ASP A 278 20.55 14.43 -3.81
N ILE A 279 20.88 13.45 -4.65
CA ILE A 279 21.12 12.06 -4.20
C ILE A 279 22.31 11.93 -3.24
N HIS A 280 23.36 12.73 -3.41
CA HIS A 280 24.50 12.71 -2.48
C HIS A 280 24.08 13.21 -1.10
N LEU A 281 23.21 14.21 -1.07
CA LEU A 281 22.66 14.76 0.16
C LEU A 281 21.73 13.76 0.86
N ALA A 282 20.87 13.08 0.08
CA ALA A 282 19.99 12.03 0.59
C ALA A 282 20.78 10.85 1.21
N LEU A 283 21.90 10.46 0.60
CA LEU A 283 22.79 9.42 1.14
C LEU A 283 23.47 9.86 2.45
N GLN A 284 23.92 11.13 2.53
CA GLN A 284 24.56 11.67 3.73
C GLN A 284 23.59 11.82 4.92
N TRP A 285 22.31 12.01 4.64
CA TRP A 285 21.28 12.27 5.66
C TRP A 285 20.29 11.12 5.83
N ALA A 286 20.65 9.92 5.38
CA ALA A 286 19.86 8.73 5.58
C ALA A 286 19.51 8.57 7.08
N GLY A 287 18.23 8.47 7.40
CA GLY A 287 17.78 8.32 8.78
C GLY A 287 18.29 7.03 9.46
N VAL A 288 18.67 6.03 8.65
CA VAL A 288 19.36 4.79 9.01
C VAL A 288 20.36 4.49 7.89
N PRO A 289 21.64 4.89 8.01
CA PRO A 289 22.62 4.69 6.97
C PRO A 289 23.00 3.21 6.84
N LEU A 290 23.47 2.80 5.66
CA LEU A 290 23.72 1.38 5.35
C LEU A 290 24.80 0.77 6.26
N ASP A 291 25.82 1.54 6.65
CA ASP A 291 26.89 1.10 7.55
C ASP A 291 26.40 0.79 8.98
N GLU A 292 25.28 1.36 9.42
CA GLU A 292 24.61 0.97 10.68
C GLU A 292 23.99 -0.44 10.59
N LEU A 293 23.54 -0.84 9.40
CA LEU A 293 22.90 -2.14 9.16
C LEU A 293 23.90 -3.24 8.80
N GLN A 294 25.01 -2.89 8.15
CA GLN A 294 26.05 -3.82 7.67
C GLN A 294 26.48 -4.87 8.71
N PRO A 295 26.74 -4.54 10.00
CA PRO A 295 27.11 -5.55 11.00
C PRO A 295 26.04 -6.63 11.18
N SER A 296 24.77 -6.26 11.16
CA SER A 296 23.65 -7.19 11.29
C SER A 296 23.46 -8.04 10.03
N ILE A 297 23.56 -7.42 8.86
CA ILE A 297 23.47 -8.13 7.58
C ILE A 297 24.61 -9.17 7.46
N ALA A 298 25.84 -8.80 7.84
CA ALA A 298 26.98 -9.72 7.86
C ALA A 298 26.79 -10.87 8.87
N THR A 299 26.36 -10.53 10.09
CA THR A 299 26.15 -11.51 11.17
C THR A 299 25.04 -12.50 10.83
N LEU A 300 23.97 -12.06 10.15
CA LEU A 300 22.90 -12.91 9.62
C LEU A 300 23.47 -14.04 8.76
N VAL A 301 24.30 -13.69 7.77
CA VAL A 301 24.86 -14.64 6.82
C VAL A 301 25.94 -15.52 7.47
N GLN A 302 26.76 -14.96 8.35
CA GLN A 302 27.73 -15.74 9.12
C GLN A 302 27.05 -16.78 10.01
N ALA A 303 25.98 -16.42 10.72
CA ALA A 303 25.18 -17.35 11.53
C ALA A 303 24.53 -18.45 10.69
N TYR A 304 24.04 -18.08 9.51
CA TYR A 304 23.50 -19.04 8.55
C TYR A 304 24.56 -20.08 8.15
N PHE A 305 25.77 -19.66 7.76
CA PHE A 305 26.85 -20.58 7.39
C PHE A 305 27.39 -21.39 8.56
N ALA A 306 27.42 -20.83 9.77
CA ALA A 306 27.83 -21.57 10.95
C ALA A 306 26.87 -22.72 11.26
N GLN A 307 25.56 -22.51 11.11
CA GLN A 307 24.55 -23.54 11.32
C GLN A 307 24.47 -24.54 10.15
N PHE A 308 24.62 -24.09 8.91
CA PHE A 308 24.55 -24.94 7.72
C PHE A 308 25.84 -24.90 6.88
N PRO A 309 26.99 -25.40 7.40
CA PRO A 309 28.29 -25.23 6.77
C PRO A 309 28.45 -25.95 5.42
N ASN A 310 27.70 -27.03 5.19
CA ASN A 310 27.77 -27.83 3.97
C ASN A 310 27.09 -27.15 2.76
N VAL A 311 26.33 -26.07 2.98
CA VAL A 311 25.65 -25.34 1.91
C VAL A 311 26.63 -24.79 0.88
N LEU A 312 27.80 -24.32 1.32
CA LEU A 312 28.84 -23.77 0.46
C LEU A 312 29.55 -24.85 -0.38
N SER A 313 29.54 -26.10 0.08
CA SER A 313 30.07 -27.22 -0.69
C SER A 313 29.13 -27.61 -1.82
N ARG A 314 27.81 -27.50 -1.60
CA ARG A 314 26.79 -27.73 -2.63
C ARG A 314 26.70 -26.57 -3.62
N PHE A 315 26.79 -25.35 -3.11
CA PHE A 315 26.61 -24.12 -3.89
C PHE A 315 27.86 -23.23 -3.83
N PRO A 316 28.87 -23.45 -4.71
CA PRO A 316 30.09 -22.63 -4.71
C PRO A 316 29.87 -21.14 -4.99
N GLN A 317 28.76 -20.79 -5.67
CA GLN A 317 28.37 -19.40 -6.00
C GLN A 317 27.22 -18.90 -5.10
N PHE A 318 27.16 -19.36 -3.85
CA PHE A 318 26.06 -19.05 -2.94
C PHE A 318 25.91 -17.54 -2.69
N LEU A 319 26.99 -16.83 -2.35
CA LEU A 319 26.91 -15.39 -2.03
C LEU A 319 26.43 -14.52 -3.21
N PRO A 320 26.96 -14.66 -4.45
CA PRO A 320 26.41 -13.96 -5.60
C PRO A 320 24.92 -14.26 -5.83
N ARG A 321 24.51 -15.52 -5.69
CA ARG A 321 23.09 -15.92 -5.82
C ARG A 321 22.21 -15.31 -4.73
N VAL A 322 22.71 -15.18 -3.50
CA VAL A 322 22.03 -14.47 -2.40
C VAL A 322 21.84 -12.98 -2.74
N MET A 323 22.84 -12.33 -3.35
CA MET A 323 22.68 -10.94 -3.83
C MET A 323 21.62 -10.84 -4.91
N GLN A 324 21.63 -11.74 -5.90
CA GLN A 324 20.59 -11.78 -6.94
C GLN A 324 19.21 -12.02 -6.34
N SER A 325 19.09 -12.94 -5.38
CA SER A 325 17.84 -13.23 -4.67
C SER A 325 17.35 -12.01 -3.87
N ALA A 326 18.25 -11.26 -3.22
CA ALA A 326 17.89 -9.99 -2.57
C ALA A 326 17.40 -8.94 -3.57
N GLY A 327 18.06 -8.82 -4.72
CA GLY A 327 17.60 -7.94 -5.79
C GLY A 327 16.23 -8.35 -6.35
N PHE A 328 15.98 -9.64 -6.51
CA PHE A 328 14.68 -10.16 -6.92
C PHE A 328 13.59 -9.88 -5.88
N ALA A 329 13.87 -10.10 -4.59
CA ALA A 329 12.94 -9.82 -3.50
C ALA A 329 12.58 -8.32 -3.39
N LEU A 330 13.50 -7.40 -3.74
CA LEU A 330 13.17 -5.98 -3.87
C LEU A 330 12.18 -5.71 -5.01
N ILE A 331 12.32 -6.40 -6.15
CA ILE A 331 11.38 -6.29 -7.27
C ILE A 331 10.01 -6.87 -6.88
N GLU A 332 9.97 -8.02 -6.21
CA GLU A 332 8.72 -8.60 -5.72
C GLU A 332 8.02 -7.66 -4.73
N SER A 333 8.78 -6.99 -3.86
CA SER A 333 8.22 -5.96 -2.97
C SER A 333 7.60 -4.80 -3.75
N LEU A 334 8.21 -4.36 -4.86
CA LEU A 334 7.63 -3.33 -5.73
C LEU A 334 6.37 -3.84 -6.43
N GLN A 335 6.38 -5.08 -6.93
CA GLN A 335 5.20 -5.67 -7.55
C GLN A 335 4.02 -5.80 -6.58
N ALA A 336 4.29 -6.14 -5.32
CA ALA A 336 3.28 -6.17 -4.28
C ALA A 336 2.63 -4.79 -4.11
N LYS A 337 3.44 -3.72 -3.99
CA LYS A 337 2.92 -2.33 -3.92
C LYS A 337 2.03 -1.98 -5.11
N LEU A 338 2.47 -2.32 -6.33
CA LEU A 338 1.68 -2.09 -7.55
C LEU A 338 0.37 -2.89 -7.56
N HIS A 339 0.38 -4.12 -7.02
CA HIS A 339 -0.82 -4.94 -6.89
C HIS A 339 -1.86 -4.31 -5.97
N TYR A 340 -1.44 -3.51 -4.98
CA TYR A 340 -2.31 -2.73 -4.09
C TYR A 340 -2.50 -1.28 -4.56
N ARG A 341 -2.16 -0.94 -5.81
CA ARG A 341 -2.15 0.45 -6.36
C ARG A 341 -1.41 1.47 -5.50
N GLU A 342 -0.48 1.06 -4.65
CA GLU A 342 0.30 2.00 -3.86
C GLU A 342 1.15 2.91 -4.77
N PRO A 343 1.39 4.16 -4.37
CA PRO A 343 2.18 5.10 -5.17
C PRO A 343 3.59 4.57 -5.50
N PHE A 344 4.03 4.83 -6.73
CA PHE A 344 5.37 4.52 -7.21
C PHE A 344 6.16 5.82 -7.43
N GLY A 345 7.04 6.16 -6.48
CA GLY A 345 7.79 7.41 -6.47
C GLY A 345 9.31 7.23 -6.47
N ASN A 346 10.04 8.28 -6.06
CA ASN A 346 11.50 8.29 -6.10
C ASN A 346 12.15 7.21 -5.22
N THR A 347 11.52 6.88 -4.08
CA THR A 347 11.99 5.79 -3.21
C THR A 347 11.91 4.45 -3.93
N GLU A 348 10.80 4.17 -4.61
CA GLU A 348 10.60 2.95 -5.38
C GLU A 348 11.51 2.89 -6.62
N ILE A 349 11.77 4.03 -7.27
CA ILE A 349 12.76 4.13 -8.35
C ILE A 349 14.16 3.79 -7.83
N GLY A 350 14.57 4.34 -6.69
CA GLY A 350 15.85 4.02 -6.05
C GLY A 350 15.94 2.53 -5.67
N MET A 351 14.86 1.95 -5.16
CA MET A 351 14.76 0.53 -4.88
C MET A 351 14.97 -0.34 -6.13
N LEU A 352 14.34 0.02 -7.25
CA LEU A 352 14.51 -0.68 -8.53
C LEU A 352 15.97 -0.59 -9.04
N GLN A 353 16.65 0.55 -8.83
CA GLN A 353 18.05 0.72 -9.22
C GLN A 353 19.00 -0.14 -8.37
N VAL A 354 18.77 -0.22 -7.06
CA VAL A 354 19.53 -1.13 -6.18
C VAL A 354 19.26 -2.58 -6.57
N ALA A 355 18.00 -2.96 -6.76
CA ALA A 355 17.61 -4.29 -7.22
C ALA A 355 18.33 -4.70 -8.50
N LYS A 356 18.37 -3.80 -9.50
CA LYS A 356 19.10 -4.01 -10.75
C LYS A 356 20.59 -4.24 -10.53
N THR A 357 21.22 -3.49 -9.63
CA THR A 357 22.65 -3.63 -9.32
C THR A 357 22.93 -4.99 -8.68
N LEU A 358 22.12 -5.40 -7.71
CA LEU A 358 22.22 -6.69 -7.04
C LEU A 358 22.06 -7.88 -8.00
N LEU A 359 21.11 -7.76 -8.95
CA LEU A 359 20.85 -8.80 -9.96
C LEU A 359 21.93 -8.86 -11.05
N CYS A 360 22.37 -7.72 -11.56
CA CYS A 360 23.26 -7.63 -12.72
C CYS A 360 24.76 -7.61 -12.36
N ALA A 361 25.14 -7.24 -11.15
CA ALA A 361 26.53 -7.16 -10.69
C ALA A 361 26.71 -7.71 -9.25
N PRO A 362 26.27 -8.96 -8.99
CA PRO A 362 26.15 -9.50 -7.65
C PRO A 362 27.50 -9.58 -6.91
N GLU A 363 28.59 -9.97 -7.56
CA GLU A 363 29.91 -10.11 -6.93
C GLU A 363 30.43 -8.77 -6.39
N SER A 364 30.25 -7.71 -7.19
CA SER A 364 30.67 -6.35 -6.80
C SER A 364 29.82 -5.77 -5.67
N SER A 365 28.60 -6.27 -5.51
CA SER A 365 27.65 -5.78 -4.50
C SER A 365 27.94 -6.30 -3.09
N ILE A 366 28.63 -7.44 -2.96
CA ILE A 366 28.88 -8.11 -1.67
C ILE A 366 29.53 -7.14 -0.67
N ALA A 367 30.68 -6.55 -1.02
CA ALA A 367 31.39 -5.67 -0.10
C ALA A 367 30.57 -4.43 0.31
N THR A 368 29.76 -3.90 -0.60
CA THR A 368 28.89 -2.76 -0.32
C THR A 368 27.73 -3.11 0.62
N VAL A 369 27.09 -4.27 0.43
CA VAL A 369 25.93 -4.70 1.23
C VAL A 369 26.35 -5.15 2.62
N PHE A 370 27.48 -5.86 2.75
CA PHE A 370 27.92 -6.45 4.01
C PHE A 370 28.94 -5.60 4.78
N GLY A 371 29.59 -4.64 4.13
CA GLY A 371 30.68 -3.85 4.73
C GLY A 371 32.01 -4.60 4.87
N ILE A 372 32.04 -5.89 4.51
CA ILE A 372 33.20 -6.79 4.57
C ILE A 372 33.29 -7.65 3.29
N SER A 373 34.44 -8.25 3.05
CA SER A 373 34.66 -9.07 1.86
C SER A 373 33.93 -10.42 1.90
N ALA A 374 33.74 -11.03 0.72
CA ALA A 374 33.18 -12.38 0.60
C ALA A 374 33.99 -13.43 1.40
N ALA A 375 35.32 -13.28 1.47
CA ALA A 375 36.18 -14.18 2.21
C ALA A 375 35.94 -14.09 3.73
N GLU A 376 35.74 -12.89 4.26
CA GLU A 376 35.44 -12.66 5.68
C GLU A 376 34.03 -13.14 6.08
N LEU A 377 33.07 -13.10 5.16
CA LEU A 377 31.72 -13.66 5.40
C LEU A 377 31.72 -15.19 5.55
N VAL A 378 32.60 -15.86 4.80
CA VAL A 378 32.70 -17.33 4.78
C VAL A 378 33.65 -17.84 5.87
N ASP A 379 34.45 -16.97 6.50
CA ASP A 379 35.37 -17.38 7.54
C ASP A 379 34.65 -17.92 8.78
N ARG A 380 34.90 -19.20 9.08
CA ARG A 380 34.28 -19.96 10.17
C ARG A 380 34.93 -19.68 11.53
N SER A 381 35.94 -18.82 11.58
CA SER A 381 36.60 -18.42 12.83
C SER A 381 35.75 -17.45 13.68
N TYR A 382 34.66 -16.92 13.12
CA TYR A 382 33.79 -15.97 13.78
C TYR A 382 33.05 -16.61 14.97
N GLN A 383 33.39 -16.18 16.18
CA GLN A 383 32.70 -16.60 17.40
C GLN A 383 31.53 -15.66 17.65
N PHE A 384 30.31 -16.19 17.63
CA PHE A 384 29.14 -15.45 18.07
C PHE A 384 29.32 -15.08 19.54
N PRO A 385 29.06 -13.82 19.94
CA PRO A 385 29.07 -13.47 21.35
C PRO A 385 28.07 -14.37 22.08
N ALA A 386 28.57 -15.14 23.06
CA ALA A 386 27.77 -16.08 23.85
C ALA A 386 26.71 -15.39 24.73
N THR A 387 26.70 -14.05 24.75
CA THR A 387 25.78 -13.23 25.54
C THR A 387 25.29 -12.03 24.72
N PHE A 388 23.99 -11.77 24.81
CA PHE A 388 23.31 -10.60 24.26
C PHE A 388 23.70 -9.34 25.06
N GLN A 389 24.95 -8.86 24.94
CA GLN A 389 25.35 -7.61 25.59
C GLN A 389 24.93 -6.41 24.76
N THR A 390 23.96 -5.65 25.28
CA THR A 390 23.57 -4.34 24.75
C THR A 390 24.54 -3.24 25.17
N ALA A 391 24.93 -2.38 24.23
CA ALA A 391 25.30 -1.01 24.57
C ALA A 391 24.05 -0.30 25.11
N ALA A 392 24.11 0.15 26.37
CA ALA A 392 22.98 0.73 27.06
C ALA A 392 22.56 2.07 26.44
N ARG A 393 21.32 2.14 25.93
CA ARG A 393 20.48 3.33 25.97
C ARG A 393 19.09 2.91 26.40
N SER A 394 18.86 2.90 27.72
CA SER A 394 17.50 2.79 28.25
C SER A 394 16.78 4.12 28.03
N LYS A 395 15.82 4.14 27.11
CA LYS A 395 14.60 4.92 27.33
C LYS A 395 13.50 3.90 27.49
N THR A 396 13.04 3.71 28.72
CA THR A 396 11.73 3.13 29.01
C THR A 396 10.68 4.04 28.38
N ALA A 397 10.34 3.81 27.12
CA ALA A 397 9.12 4.32 26.52
C ALA A 397 8.03 3.33 26.90
N GLN A 398 7.07 3.77 27.72
CA GLN A 398 5.81 3.06 27.85
C GLN A 398 5.22 2.97 26.44
N SER A 399 5.08 1.73 25.96
CA SER A 399 4.30 1.41 24.77
C SER A 399 2.87 1.88 25.03
N SER A 400 2.50 3.01 24.44
CA SER A 400 1.13 3.23 24.05
C SER A 400 1.02 2.67 22.63
N ALA A 401 0.36 1.52 22.50
CA ALA A 401 -0.20 1.11 21.22
C ALA A 401 -1.00 2.30 20.64
N PRO A 402 -1.11 2.46 19.31
CA PRO A 402 -2.10 3.34 18.75
C PRO A 402 -3.46 2.84 19.25
N VAL A 403 -3.98 3.50 20.27
CA VAL A 403 -5.35 3.30 20.71
C VAL A 403 -6.18 3.96 19.62
N TRP A 404 -6.61 3.16 18.64
CA TRP A 404 -7.79 3.50 17.86
C TRP A 404 -8.96 3.40 18.84
N GLN A 405 -9.16 4.46 19.62
CA GLN A 405 -10.31 4.59 20.48
C GLN A 405 -11.55 4.48 19.59
N GLU A 406 -12.51 3.65 20.01
CA GLU A 406 -13.79 3.50 19.34
C GLU A 406 -14.35 4.87 18.97
N ARG A 407 -14.54 5.08 17.66
CA ARG A 407 -15.07 6.31 17.11
C ARG A 407 -16.47 6.53 17.67
N SER A 408 -16.64 7.56 18.49
CA SER A 408 -17.98 7.99 18.90
C SER A 408 -18.70 8.54 17.66
N ALA A 409 -19.71 7.84 17.17
CA ALA A 409 -20.55 8.26 16.04
C ALA A 409 -21.31 9.59 16.28
N ALA A 410 -21.29 10.11 17.51
CA ALA A 410 -22.06 11.28 17.92
C ALA A 410 -21.43 12.63 17.54
N SER A 411 -20.11 12.72 17.33
CA SER A 411 -19.42 14.01 17.08
C SER A 411 -19.40 14.43 15.60
N SER A 412 -19.62 13.50 14.67
CA SER A 412 -19.56 13.73 13.21
C SER A 412 -20.88 14.22 12.59
N GLN A 413 -22.01 14.12 13.29
CA GLN A 413 -23.34 14.36 12.71
C GLN A 413 -23.64 15.84 12.38
N TRP A 414 -23.05 16.81 13.07
CA TRP A 414 -23.35 18.24 12.84
C TRP A 414 -22.74 18.79 11.54
N LEU A 415 -21.66 18.17 11.04
CA LEU A 415 -20.95 18.60 9.82
C LEU A 415 -21.62 18.13 8.52
N ILE A 416 -22.61 17.23 8.62
CA ILE A 416 -23.43 16.76 7.49
C ILE A 416 -24.30 17.90 6.93
N VAL A 417 -24.44 19.02 7.64
CA VAL A 417 -25.21 20.20 7.21
C VAL A 417 -24.41 21.51 7.40
N ALA A 418 -23.09 21.43 7.61
CA ALA A 418 -22.28 22.61 7.90
C ALA A 418 -22.11 23.52 6.67
N THR A 419 -22.22 24.82 6.90
CA THR A 419 -21.92 25.88 5.94
C THR A 419 -20.41 26.08 5.79
N GLN A 420 -19.99 26.76 4.72
CA GLN A 420 -18.58 27.09 4.49
C GLN A 420 -17.98 27.91 5.64
N GLU A 421 -18.74 28.85 6.20
CA GLU A 421 -18.33 29.66 7.36
C GLU A 421 -18.12 28.79 8.62
N GLU A 422 -19.02 27.84 8.89
CA GLU A 422 -18.89 26.91 10.03
C GLU A 422 -17.69 25.99 9.87
N LEU A 423 -17.38 25.53 8.65
CA LEU A 423 -16.19 24.73 8.37
C LEU A 423 -14.89 25.51 8.59
N LEU A 424 -14.85 26.77 8.13
CA LEU A 424 -13.71 27.65 8.37
C LEU A 424 -13.51 27.94 9.85
N GLN A 425 -14.60 28.22 10.57
CA GLN A 425 -14.56 28.47 12.00
C GLN A 425 -14.03 27.23 12.76
N ASP A 426 -14.53 26.03 12.43
CA ASP A 426 -14.04 24.79 13.03
C ASP A 426 -12.54 24.56 12.75
N LEU A 427 -12.09 24.82 11.52
CA LEU A 427 -10.69 24.69 11.13
C LEU A 427 -9.77 25.56 11.98
N VAL A 428 -10.09 26.84 12.14
CA VAL A 428 -9.25 27.79 12.90
C VAL A 428 -9.39 27.63 14.42
N GLU A 429 -10.48 27.07 14.91
CA GLU A 429 -10.66 26.81 16.35
C GLU A 429 -10.03 25.49 16.80
N GLN A 430 -10.18 24.43 16.00
CA GLN A 430 -9.94 23.07 16.46
C GLN A 430 -8.58 22.50 16.04
N ILE A 431 -7.92 23.09 15.03
CA ILE A 431 -6.59 22.65 14.63
C ILE A 431 -5.54 23.37 15.47
N GLN A 432 -4.71 22.58 16.14
CA GLN A 432 -3.54 23.05 16.86
C GLN A 432 -2.26 22.40 16.33
N ILE A 433 -1.22 23.21 16.20
CA ILE A 433 0.12 22.77 15.82
C ILE A 433 0.97 22.88 17.08
N GLN A 434 1.43 21.75 17.60
CA GLN A 434 2.22 21.65 18.82
C GLN A 434 3.59 21.03 18.51
N SER A 435 4.50 21.05 19.48
CA SER A 435 5.87 20.54 19.33
C SER A 435 5.96 19.03 19.13
N ASP A 436 4.88 18.30 19.39
CA ASP A 436 4.73 16.87 19.23
C ASP A 436 3.80 16.49 18.06
N GLY A 437 3.13 17.45 17.40
CA GLY A 437 2.18 17.11 16.35
C GLY A 437 1.16 18.13 15.90
N ILE A 438 0.32 17.68 14.96
CA ILE A 438 -0.92 18.36 14.57
C ILE A 438 -2.08 17.65 15.25
N HIS A 439 -2.90 18.42 15.95
CA HIS A 439 -3.98 17.91 16.78
C HIS A 439 -5.32 18.53 16.37
N TYR A 440 -6.34 17.69 16.26
CA TYR A 440 -7.74 18.11 16.11
C TYR A 440 -8.49 17.85 17.41
N LEU A 441 -8.85 18.93 18.11
CA LEU A 441 -9.30 18.88 19.49
C LEU A 441 -10.68 18.22 19.69
N ARG A 442 -11.54 18.20 18.67
CA ARG A 442 -12.95 17.76 18.80
C ARG A 442 -13.09 16.24 18.90
N ASP A 443 -12.23 15.49 18.19
CA ASP A 443 -12.34 14.02 18.07
C ASP A 443 -11.12 13.27 18.61
N SER A 444 -10.24 13.93 19.37
CA SER A 444 -8.95 13.35 19.81
C SER A 444 -8.11 12.82 18.64
N LEU A 445 -8.37 13.28 17.41
CA LEU A 445 -7.64 12.90 16.23
C LEU A 445 -6.28 13.61 16.31
N SER A 446 -5.25 12.87 16.69
CA SER A 446 -3.88 13.30 16.48
C SER A 446 -3.41 12.76 15.15
N ALA A 447 -2.85 13.64 14.33
CA ALA A 447 -2.22 13.25 13.09
C ALA A 447 -0.75 12.98 13.36
N VAL A 448 -0.38 12.12 14.31
CA VAL A 448 1.04 11.77 14.50
C VAL A 448 1.20 10.34 14.98
N GLU A 449 1.85 9.52 14.15
CA GLU A 449 2.68 8.42 14.64
C GLU A 449 3.89 9.03 15.36
N ALA A 450 3.98 8.87 16.68
CA ALA A 450 5.06 9.46 17.51
C ALA A 450 6.48 9.19 16.97
N THR A 451 6.65 8.15 16.16
CA THR A 451 7.91 7.74 15.51
C THR A 451 8.37 8.65 14.37
N GLN A 452 7.47 9.40 13.71
CA GLN A 452 7.81 10.33 12.63
C GLN A 452 8.35 11.67 13.14
N PHE A 453 7.87 12.15 14.29
CA PHE A 453 8.29 13.43 14.86
C PHE A 453 9.76 13.45 15.32
N ASP A 454 10.25 12.33 15.87
CA ASP A 454 11.66 12.14 16.22
C ASP A 454 12.60 12.18 15.00
N ARG A 455 12.09 11.89 13.78
CA ARG A 455 12.84 12.08 12.51
C ARG A 455 12.81 13.54 12.08
N LEU A 456 11.65 14.17 12.21
CA LEU A 456 11.40 15.55 11.83
C LEU A 456 12.34 16.53 12.56
N GLN A 457 12.56 16.33 13.87
CA GLN A 457 13.45 17.17 14.69
C GLN A 457 14.95 17.06 14.31
N ARG A 458 15.34 16.05 13.52
CA ARG A 458 16.74 15.87 13.07
C ARG A 458 16.99 16.47 11.69
N LEU A 459 15.93 16.89 11.00
CA LEU A 459 16.07 17.56 9.71
C LEU A 459 16.51 19.02 9.91
N PRO A 460 17.21 19.60 8.94
CA PRO A 460 17.34 21.06 8.81
C PRO A 460 15.98 21.77 8.96
N ALA A 461 15.97 22.97 9.55
CA ALA A 461 14.74 23.68 9.91
C ALA A 461 13.82 23.96 8.70
N ASP A 462 14.40 24.22 7.53
CA ASP A 462 13.69 24.39 6.26
C ASP A 462 12.97 23.11 5.82
N LEU A 463 13.62 21.94 5.93
CA LEU A 463 13.01 20.65 5.60
C LEU A 463 11.97 20.21 6.63
N GLN A 464 12.21 20.53 7.91
CA GLN A 464 11.22 20.33 8.98
C GLN A 464 9.94 21.11 8.67
N GLN A 465 10.06 22.39 8.31
CA GLN A 465 8.93 23.24 7.95
C GLN A 465 8.19 22.74 6.70
N GLN A 466 8.92 22.37 5.65
CA GLN A 466 8.32 21.80 4.43
C GLN A 466 7.55 20.51 4.71
N HIS A 467 8.12 19.60 5.52
CA HIS A 467 7.45 18.36 5.87
C HIS A 467 6.19 18.61 6.70
N LEU A 468 6.27 19.49 7.71
CA LEU A 468 5.12 19.85 8.53
C LEU A 468 4.01 20.49 7.70
N CYS A 469 4.37 21.31 6.71
CA CYS A 469 3.42 21.92 5.78
C CYS A 469 2.68 20.88 4.93
N ILE A 470 3.40 19.93 4.32
CA ILE A 470 2.78 18.84 3.54
C ILE A 470 1.86 18.00 4.43
N TYR A 471 2.30 17.74 5.65
CA TYR A 471 1.57 16.93 6.60
C TYR A 471 0.27 17.63 7.05
N LEU A 472 0.34 18.91 7.42
CA LEU A 472 -0.82 19.74 7.73
C LEU A 472 -1.78 19.85 6.55
N ARG A 473 -1.26 20.09 5.34
CA ARG A 473 -2.05 20.13 4.12
C ARG A 473 -2.87 18.84 3.94
N ASN A 474 -2.22 17.68 4.03
CA ASN A 474 -2.91 16.40 3.81
C ASN A 474 -3.96 16.15 4.92
N PHE A 475 -3.66 16.53 6.17
CA PHE A 475 -4.62 16.44 7.27
C PHE A 475 -5.84 17.36 7.06
N LEU A 476 -5.60 18.59 6.64
CA LEU A 476 -6.65 19.55 6.24
C LEU A 476 -7.50 19.02 5.10
N TYR A 477 -6.87 18.45 4.08
CA TYR A 477 -7.55 17.84 2.94
C TYR A 477 -8.47 16.70 3.41
N GLY A 478 -7.95 15.78 4.23
CA GLY A 478 -8.69 14.66 4.80
C GLY A 478 -9.90 15.05 5.66
N LEU A 479 -9.82 16.18 6.36
CA LEU A 479 -10.90 16.67 7.23
C LEU A 479 -11.92 17.57 6.53
N TYR A 480 -11.48 18.52 5.71
CA TYR A 480 -12.33 19.61 5.20
C TYR A 480 -12.57 19.57 3.69
N PHE A 481 -11.84 18.73 2.95
CA PHE A 481 -12.03 18.57 1.52
C PHE A 481 -12.66 17.22 1.17
N SER A 482 -11.96 16.11 1.43
CA SER A 482 -12.48 14.76 1.17
C SER A 482 -13.44 14.27 2.25
N GLY A 483 -13.20 14.66 3.50
CA GLY A 483 -13.94 14.17 4.67
C GLY A 483 -13.59 12.74 5.08
N GLU A 484 -12.57 12.12 4.48
CA GLU A 484 -12.19 10.72 4.71
C GLU A 484 -11.79 10.43 6.17
N LEU A 485 -11.18 11.41 6.84
CA LEU A 485 -10.78 11.29 8.25
C LEU A 485 -11.96 11.31 9.22
N ARG A 486 -13.18 11.59 8.73
CA ARG A 486 -14.41 11.69 9.54
C ARG A 486 -15.33 10.47 9.42
N ILE A 487 -15.05 9.56 8.50
CA ILE A 487 -15.88 8.37 8.28
C ILE A 487 -15.84 7.51 9.54
N ALA A 488 -17.00 7.05 10.03
CA ALA A 488 -17.05 6.16 11.19
C ALA A 488 -16.35 4.83 10.87
N SER A 489 -15.96 4.09 11.91
CA SER A 489 -15.34 2.77 11.73
C SER A 489 -16.37 1.88 11.06
N ALA A 490 -16.17 1.55 9.78
CA ALA A 490 -17.11 0.72 9.05
C ALA A 490 -17.18 -0.69 9.67
N GLN A 491 -18.31 -1.36 9.45
CA GLN A 491 -18.41 -2.79 9.68
C GLN A 491 -17.34 -3.49 8.82
N LEU A 492 -16.51 -4.32 9.46
CA LEU A 492 -15.45 -5.03 8.78
C LEU A 492 -15.97 -6.41 8.37
N GLU A 493 -15.94 -6.69 7.08
CA GLU A 493 -16.32 -7.95 6.47
C GLU A 493 -15.31 -8.33 5.39
N ASN A 494 -15.14 -9.62 5.14
CA ASN A 494 -14.21 -10.13 4.14
C ASN A 494 -14.77 -10.03 2.71
N ASP A 495 -15.00 -8.81 2.22
CA ASP A 495 -15.63 -8.53 0.91
C ASP A 495 -14.69 -7.81 -0.08
N ALA A 496 -13.42 -7.60 0.30
CA ALA A 496 -12.42 -6.89 -0.48
C ALA A 496 -11.23 -7.79 -0.87
N ILE A 497 -10.74 -7.63 -2.10
CA ILE A 497 -9.51 -8.28 -2.59
C ILE A 497 -8.55 -7.21 -3.08
N GLY A 498 -7.32 -7.21 -2.56
CA GLY A 498 -6.31 -6.24 -2.98
C GLY A 498 -6.72 -4.79 -2.71
N GLY A 499 -7.48 -4.55 -1.64
CA GLY A 499 -8.04 -3.25 -1.26
C GLY A 499 -9.33 -2.85 -1.96
N LEU A 500 -9.80 -3.61 -2.96
CA LEU A 500 -11.01 -3.28 -3.72
C LEU A 500 -12.19 -4.17 -3.30
N ASN A 501 -13.35 -3.56 -3.03
CA ASN A 501 -14.60 -4.29 -2.95
C ASN A 501 -14.98 -4.74 -4.38
N ILE A 502 -14.85 -6.04 -4.65
CA ILE A 502 -14.93 -6.57 -6.02
C ILE A 502 -16.34 -6.44 -6.58
N GLU A 503 -17.37 -6.69 -5.77
CA GLU A 503 -18.75 -6.56 -6.21
C GLU A 503 -19.07 -5.12 -6.59
N PHE A 504 -18.72 -4.16 -5.74
CA PHE A 504 -18.94 -2.75 -5.99
C PHE A 504 -18.15 -2.26 -7.21
N PHE A 505 -16.87 -2.63 -7.32
CA PHE A 505 -16.04 -2.31 -8.49
C PHE A 505 -16.66 -2.83 -9.80
N GLU A 506 -17.22 -4.04 -9.80
CA GLU A 506 -17.92 -4.59 -10.96
C GLU A 506 -19.25 -3.85 -11.26
N GLN A 507 -19.99 -3.44 -10.24
CA GLN A 507 -21.19 -2.62 -10.42
C GLN A 507 -20.83 -1.29 -11.09
N ILE A 508 -19.71 -0.66 -10.69
CA ILE A 508 -19.18 0.54 -11.33
C ILE A 508 -18.85 0.25 -12.81
N GLN A 509 -18.09 -0.81 -13.08
CA GLN A 509 -17.70 -1.19 -14.45
C GLN A 509 -18.90 -1.45 -15.35
N ARG A 510 -19.92 -2.19 -14.87
CA ARG A 510 -21.17 -2.47 -15.61
C ARG A 510 -22.00 -1.22 -15.83
N SER A 511 -21.84 -0.21 -14.98
CA SER A 511 -22.57 1.05 -15.09
C SER A 511 -21.88 2.05 -16.01
N ASN A 512 -20.56 1.98 -16.18
CA ASN A 512 -19.84 2.78 -17.19
C ASN A 512 -20.27 2.40 -18.63
N GLN A 513 -20.92 3.33 -19.32
CA GLN A 513 -21.42 3.16 -20.70
C GLN A 513 -20.40 3.58 -21.77
N GLY A 514 -19.16 3.91 -21.40
CA GLY A 514 -18.10 4.24 -22.35
C GLY A 514 -17.65 3.03 -23.16
N THR A 515 -17.15 3.27 -24.37
CA THR A 515 -16.65 2.25 -25.30
C THR A 515 -15.13 2.23 -25.44
N GLY A 516 -14.45 3.10 -24.69
CA GLY A 516 -13.02 3.37 -24.82
C GLY A 516 -12.77 4.64 -25.62
N TYR A 517 -11.52 5.08 -25.62
CA TYR A 517 -11.11 6.32 -26.26
C TYR A 517 -9.82 6.10 -27.07
N TRP A 518 -9.63 6.93 -28.09
CA TRP A 518 -8.45 6.87 -28.94
C TRP A 518 -7.35 7.72 -28.33
N ASP A 519 -6.23 7.10 -28.00
CA ASP A 519 -5.05 7.75 -27.47
C ASP A 519 -3.97 7.83 -28.55
N ALA A 520 -3.54 9.04 -28.88
CA ALA A 520 -2.56 9.32 -29.92
C ALA A 520 -1.11 9.30 -29.39
N GLY A 521 -0.14 9.31 -30.32
CA GLY A 521 1.28 9.48 -30.01
C GLY A 521 2.04 8.17 -29.79
N TRP A 522 1.47 7.03 -30.15
CA TRP A 522 2.13 5.72 -30.05
C TRP A 522 2.97 5.46 -31.30
N GLN A 523 4.20 4.99 -31.12
CA GLN A 523 5.09 4.62 -32.21
C GLN A 523 5.22 3.11 -32.33
N VAL A 524 5.12 2.58 -33.55
CA VAL A 524 5.29 1.14 -33.81
C VAL A 524 6.75 0.75 -33.71
N GLN A 525 7.10 -0.06 -32.70
CA GLN A 525 8.47 -0.55 -32.48
C GLN A 525 8.73 -1.87 -33.19
N GLN A 526 7.74 -2.78 -33.15
CA GLN A 526 7.90 -4.12 -33.70
C GLN A 526 6.60 -4.64 -34.29
N LYS A 527 6.71 -5.34 -35.43
CA LYS A 527 5.61 -6.07 -36.05
C LYS A 527 5.73 -7.57 -35.74
N LEU A 528 4.69 -8.13 -35.12
CA LEU A 528 4.55 -9.56 -34.84
C LEU A 528 3.38 -10.14 -35.67
N LYS A 529 3.24 -11.47 -35.73
CA LYS A 529 2.27 -12.13 -36.63
C LYS A 529 0.82 -11.65 -36.49
N LYS A 530 0.36 -11.37 -35.26
CA LYS A 530 -1.04 -10.97 -34.95
C LYS A 530 -1.15 -9.70 -34.10
N ARG A 531 -0.02 -9.09 -33.74
CA ARG A 531 0.06 -7.96 -32.82
C ARG A 531 1.22 -7.04 -33.19
N TYR A 532 1.19 -5.83 -32.65
CA TYR A 532 2.27 -4.84 -32.79
C TYR A 532 2.76 -4.48 -31.39
N ALA A 533 4.07 -4.36 -31.21
CA ALA A 533 4.61 -3.67 -30.05
C ALA A 533 4.64 -2.18 -30.38
N VAL A 534 3.99 -1.38 -29.55
CA VAL A 534 3.89 0.07 -29.70
C VAL A 534 4.39 0.73 -28.43
N GLN A 535 5.03 1.88 -28.59
CA GLN A 535 5.66 2.61 -27.49
C GLN A 535 5.20 4.06 -27.49
N LYS A 536 4.84 4.55 -26.30
CA LYS A 536 4.62 5.97 -26.02
C LYS A 536 5.49 6.30 -24.82
N GLU A 537 6.30 7.34 -24.97
CA GLU A 537 7.37 7.67 -24.02
C GLU A 537 8.32 6.46 -23.82
N GLU A 538 8.43 5.92 -22.61
CA GLU A 538 9.24 4.73 -22.30
C GLU A 538 8.41 3.44 -22.18
N LEU A 539 7.08 3.51 -22.17
CA LEU A 539 6.20 2.35 -21.98
C LEU A 539 5.92 1.63 -23.30
N THR A 540 6.23 0.33 -23.35
CA THR A 540 5.91 -0.54 -24.48
C THR A 540 4.72 -1.44 -24.13
N ILE A 541 3.72 -1.48 -25.01
CA ILE A 541 2.58 -2.39 -24.91
C ILE A 541 2.34 -3.12 -26.24
N PHE A 542 1.59 -4.21 -26.17
CA PHE A 542 1.20 -5.03 -27.31
C PHE A 542 -0.25 -4.77 -27.69
N VAL A 543 -0.47 -4.37 -28.94
CA VAL A 543 -1.79 -4.07 -29.50
C VAL A 543 -2.15 -5.04 -30.63
N GLU A 544 -3.44 -5.27 -30.81
CA GLU A 544 -4.03 -6.18 -31.80
C GLU A 544 -4.98 -5.38 -32.69
N SER A 545 -5.57 -6.01 -33.71
CA SER A 545 -6.47 -5.34 -34.64
C SER A 545 -7.67 -4.65 -33.98
N LYS A 546 -8.14 -5.14 -32.82
CA LYS A 546 -9.23 -4.51 -32.06
C LYS A 546 -8.86 -3.17 -31.44
N HIS A 547 -7.57 -2.90 -31.28
CA HIS A 547 -7.03 -1.66 -30.70
C HIS A 547 -6.64 -0.64 -31.77
N LEU A 548 -6.77 -0.97 -33.06
CA LEU A 548 -6.29 -0.13 -34.17
C LEU A 548 -7.47 0.41 -34.98
N ARG A 549 -7.34 1.62 -35.51
CA ARG A 549 -8.27 2.15 -36.52
C ARG A 549 -8.33 1.21 -37.72
N GLN A 550 -9.49 1.11 -38.39
CA GLN A 550 -9.63 0.24 -39.56
C GLN A 550 -8.66 0.59 -40.70
N GLU A 551 -8.25 1.85 -40.78
CA GLU A 551 -7.30 2.39 -41.76
C GLU A 551 -5.85 1.94 -41.49
N ASN A 552 -5.54 1.51 -40.25
CA ASN A 552 -4.20 1.14 -39.79
C ASN A 552 -3.88 -0.36 -39.93
N ARG A 553 -4.35 -1.02 -41.00
CA ARG A 553 -4.16 -2.49 -41.18
C ARG A 553 -2.78 -2.89 -41.68
N SER A 554 -1.96 -1.96 -42.16
CA SER A 554 -0.62 -2.22 -42.70
C SER A 554 0.44 -1.28 -42.14
N LEU A 555 0.55 -1.23 -40.82
CA LEU A 555 1.56 -0.44 -40.13
C LEU A 555 2.99 -0.91 -40.42
N GLN A 556 3.88 0.07 -40.56
CA GLN A 556 5.33 -0.04 -40.61
C GLN A 556 5.96 0.35 -39.27
N ILE A 557 7.22 -0.03 -39.09
CA ILE A 557 8.01 0.41 -37.93
C ILE A 557 8.20 1.93 -38.01
N ASN A 558 8.12 2.60 -36.86
CA ASN A 558 8.14 4.06 -36.65
C ASN A 558 6.87 4.81 -37.10
N ASP A 559 5.82 4.13 -37.57
CA ASP A 559 4.54 4.78 -37.78
C ASP A 559 4.00 5.32 -36.45
N SER A 560 3.54 6.57 -36.45
CA SER A 560 2.81 7.17 -35.34
C SER A 560 1.33 6.86 -35.50
N ILE A 561 0.71 6.28 -34.46
CA ILE A 561 -0.65 5.77 -34.48
C ILE A 561 -1.46 6.23 -33.27
N GLU A 562 -2.78 6.17 -33.42
CA GLU A 562 -3.72 6.14 -32.30
C GLU A 562 -4.07 4.69 -31.96
N ILE A 563 -4.22 4.41 -30.67
CA ILE A 563 -4.72 3.12 -30.18
C ILE A 563 -5.98 3.31 -29.34
N LEU A 564 -6.88 2.33 -29.37
CA LEU A 564 -8.05 2.30 -28.51
C LEU A 564 -7.63 1.81 -27.12
N LEU A 565 -7.78 2.69 -26.12
CA LEU A 565 -7.62 2.37 -24.71
C LEU A 565 -8.98 2.06 -24.05
N PRO A 566 -8.99 1.34 -22.91
CA PRO A 566 -10.22 1.05 -22.16
C PRO A 566 -10.99 2.32 -21.76
N ASN A 567 -12.29 2.17 -21.47
CA ASN A 567 -13.18 3.25 -21.02
C ASN A 567 -12.91 3.74 -19.58
N HIS A 568 -11.88 3.21 -18.92
CA HIS A 568 -11.53 3.55 -17.56
C HIS A 568 -10.03 3.39 -17.30
N ARG A 569 -9.57 4.05 -16.24
CA ARG A 569 -8.25 3.90 -15.64
C ARG A 569 -8.35 3.72 -14.14
N MET A 570 -7.25 3.27 -13.53
CA MET A 570 -7.04 3.34 -12.08
C MET A 570 -6.21 4.58 -11.73
N GLU A 571 -6.63 5.30 -10.70
CA GLU A 571 -5.85 6.38 -10.08
C GLU A 571 -5.86 6.17 -8.57
N ASN A 572 -4.77 5.64 -8.03
CA ASN A 572 -4.73 5.03 -6.69
C ASN A 572 -5.90 4.01 -6.54
N ASP A 573 -6.73 4.16 -5.51
CA ASP A 573 -7.90 3.33 -5.25
C ASP A 573 -9.17 3.82 -5.93
N PHE A 574 -9.10 4.85 -6.78
CA PHE A 574 -10.28 5.33 -7.50
C PHE A 574 -10.44 4.67 -8.87
N TYR A 575 -11.70 4.40 -9.20
CA TYR A 575 -12.09 4.09 -10.56
C TYR A 575 -12.30 5.39 -11.33
N VAL A 576 -11.63 5.53 -12.49
CA VAL A 576 -11.73 6.73 -13.31
C VAL A 576 -12.32 6.37 -14.67
N ALA A 577 -13.59 6.70 -14.90
CA ALA A 577 -14.16 6.62 -16.24
C ALA A 577 -13.60 7.73 -17.13
N VAL A 578 -13.26 7.37 -18.37
CA VAL A 578 -12.76 8.30 -19.38
C VAL A 578 -13.80 8.41 -20.49
N GLY A 579 -14.15 9.63 -20.88
CA GLY A 579 -15.06 9.87 -22.00
C GLY A 579 -14.54 9.26 -23.30
N ASN A 580 -15.44 8.87 -24.19
CA ASN A 580 -15.12 8.33 -25.52
C ASN A 580 -14.35 9.36 -26.38
N ALA A 581 -14.53 10.66 -26.08
CA ALA A 581 -13.79 11.76 -26.69
C ALA A 581 -12.41 12.02 -26.02
N GLY A 582 -12.03 11.21 -25.03
CA GLY A 582 -10.77 11.33 -24.28
C GLY A 582 -10.87 12.19 -23.03
N PHE A 583 -9.71 12.60 -22.53
CA PHE A 583 -9.56 13.49 -21.37
C PHE A 583 -9.81 14.96 -21.75
N PRO A 584 -10.18 15.80 -20.76
CA PRO A 584 -9.96 17.24 -20.87
C PRO A 584 -8.48 17.51 -21.22
N LEU A 585 -8.22 18.48 -22.10
CA LEU A 585 -6.86 18.84 -22.49
C LEU A 585 -6.20 19.67 -21.38
N ASP A 586 -4.96 19.34 -21.01
CA ASP A 586 -4.22 20.01 -19.94
C ASP A 586 -4.03 21.53 -20.16
N ASP A 587 -4.02 21.99 -21.41
CA ASP A 587 -3.88 23.41 -21.77
C ASP A 587 -5.20 24.21 -21.70
N ARG A 588 -6.28 23.58 -21.23
CA ARG A 588 -7.61 24.19 -21.18
C ARG A 588 -8.08 24.37 -19.74
N PRO A 589 -8.73 25.52 -19.43
CA PRO A 589 -9.39 25.69 -18.15
C PRO A 589 -10.41 24.58 -17.91
N THR A 590 -10.22 23.85 -16.81
CA THR A 590 -11.00 22.67 -16.44
C THR A 590 -11.75 22.92 -15.13
N LEU A 591 -12.94 22.34 -15.03
CA LEU A 591 -13.75 22.32 -13.82
C LEU A 591 -13.54 21.03 -13.07
N GLU A 592 -13.55 21.10 -11.75
CA GLU A 592 -13.74 19.99 -10.83
C GLU A 592 -15.14 20.10 -10.21
N ILE A 593 -15.95 19.06 -10.36
CA ILE A 593 -17.28 18.98 -9.74
C ILE A 593 -17.30 17.79 -8.78
N CYS A 594 -17.45 18.06 -7.48
CA CYS A 594 -17.52 17.04 -6.44
C CYS A 594 -18.98 16.71 -6.10
N PHE A 595 -19.27 15.41 -5.98
CA PHE A 595 -20.58 14.88 -5.63
C PHE A 595 -20.50 14.15 -4.30
N HIS A 596 -21.14 14.71 -3.28
CA HIS A 596 -21.32 14.08 -1.98
C HIS A 596 -22.57 13.19 -2.03
N VAL A 597 -22.36 11.91 -2.33
CA VAL A 597 -23.41 10.98 -2.73
C VAL A 597 -23.19 9.60 -2.10
N SER A 598 -24.28 8.89 -1.81
CA SER A 598 -24.23 7.48 -1.38
C SER A 598 -23.59 6.57 -2.46
N PRO A 599 -23.06 5.38 -2.09
CA PRO A 599 -22.52 4.41 -3.05
C PRO A 599 -23.50 4.06 -4.17
N ALA A 600 -24.79 3.85 -3.85
CA ALA A 600 -25.83 3.58 -4.83
C ALA A 600 -26.04 4.76 -5.81
N GLY A 601 -25.99 6.00 -5.31
CA GLY A 601 -26.06 7.17 -6.17
C GLY A 601 -24.83 7.33 -7.05
N ALA A 602 -23.63 7.04 -6.55
CA ALA A 602 -22.40 7.09 -7.35
C ALA A 602 -22.47 6.13 -8.56
N ILE A 603 -23.02 4.92 -8.38
CA ILE A 603 -23.31 3.97 -9.47
C ILE A 603 -24.30 4.55 -10.49
N ALA A 604 -25.37 5.20 -10.02
CA ALA A 604 -26.36 5.82 -10.89
C ALA A 604 -25.74 6.98 -11.70
N LEU A 605 -24.95 7.85 -11.06
CA LEU A 605 -24.22 8.95 -11.69
C LEU A 605 -23.26 8.43 -12.76
N MET A 606 -22.52 7.35 -12.48
CA MET A 606 -21.63 6.71 -13.46
C MET A 606 -22.37 6.33 -14.73
N ARG A 607 -23.53 5.69 -14.61
CA ARG A 607 -24.35 5.34 -15.78
C ARG A 607 -24.82 6.57 -16.55
N GLN A 608 -25.36 7.57 -15.85
CA GLN A 608 -25.98 8.72 -16.49
C GLN A 608 -24.94 9.64 -17.13
N PHE A 609 -23.87 10.02 -16.42
CA PHE A 609 -22.84 10.88 -16.98
C PHE A 609 -22.09 10.22 -18.14
N THR A 610 -21.70 8.95 -18.02
CA THR A 610 -21.03 8.24 -19.13
C THR A 610 -21.97 7.99 -20.30
N THR A 611 -23.29 8.02 -20.12
CA THR A 611 -24.24 8.00 -21.24
C THR A 611 -24.32 9.36 -21.92
N GLU A 612 -24.67 10.39 -21.15
CA GLU A 612 -25.06 11.69 -21.69
C GLU A 612 -23.88 12.50 -22.22
N LEU A 613 -22.75 12.51 -21.50
CA LEU A 613 -21.56 13.23 -21.94
C LEU A 613 -20.95 12.59 -23.19
N ASN A 614 -20.95 11.27 -23.28
CA ASN A 614 -20.48 10.54 -24.47
C ASN A 614 -21.38 10.75 -25.69
N GLN A 615 -22.70 10.79 -25.51
CA GLN A 615 -23.63 11.13 -26.59
C GLN A 615 -23.35 12.52 -27.18
N GLN A 616 -22.93 13.46 -26.33
CA GLN A 616 -22.55 14.82 -26.73
C GLN A 616 -21.09 14.97 -27.17
N GLN A 617 -20.30 13.89 -27.17
CA GLN A 617 -18.86 13.90 -27.49
C GLN A 617 -18.05 14.88 -26.63
N ILE A 618 -18.46 15.04 -25.36
CA ILE A 618 -17.74 15.88 -24.39
C ILE A 618 -16.58 15.07 -23.80
N PRO A 619 -15.32 15.54 -23.86
CA PRO A 619 -14.22 14.94 -23.12
C PRO A 619 -14.42 15.13 -21.62
N PHE A 620 -14.22 14.07 -20.83
CA PHE A 620 -14.37 14.11 -19.38
C PHE A 620 -13.56 13.03 -18.69
N LYS A 621 -13.28 13.27 -17.41
CA LYS A 621 -12.74 12.31 -16.44
C LYS A 621 -13.75 12.22 -15.30
N PHE A 622 -14.25 11.03 -14.97
CA PHE A 622 -15.19 10.83 -13.87
C PHE A 622 -14.66 9.81 -12.87
N LYS A 623 -14.13 10.31 -11.76
CA LYS A 623 -13.49 9.58 -10.67
C LYS A 623 -14.53 9.17 -9.63
N MET A 624 -14.41 7.97 -9.09
CA MET A 624 -15.31 7.44 -8.05
C MET A 624 -14.55 6.54 -7.07
N ILE A 625 -14.95 6.60 -5.80
CA ILE A 625 -14.54 5.63 -4.77
C ILE A 625 -14.82 4.19 -5.23
N THR A 626 -14.03 3.23 -4.75
CA THR A 626 -14.18 1.80 -5.08
C THR A 626 -14.51 0.92 -3.89
N ASN A 627 -14.66 1.52 -2.70
CA ASN A 627 -15.06 0.84 -1.50
C ASN A 627 -16.35 1.48 -0.93
N PRO A 628 -17.47 0.75 -0.84
CA PRO A 628 -18.70 1.29 -0.29
C PRO A 628 -18.58 1.66 1.20
N ALA A 629 -17.60 1.11 1.93
CA ALA A 629 -17.30 1.49 3.31
C ALA A 629 -16.78 2.94 3.45
N GLU A 630 -16.42 3.59 2.34
CA GLU A 630 -16.06 5.01 2.29
C GLU A 630 -17.29 5.94 2.12
N GLU A 631 -18.49 5.44 2.42
CA GLU A 631 -19.69 6.27 2.46
C GLU A 631 -19.51 7.47 3.39
N GLY A 632 -19.86 8.66 2.90
CA GLY A 632 -19.72 9.93 3.61
C GLY A 632 -18.55 10.80 3.13
N ARG A 633 -17.70 10.30 2.22
CA ARG A 633 -16.74 11.16 1.50
C ARG A 633 -17.46 12.24 0.71
N TRP A 634 -16.99 13.47 0.83
CA TRP A 634 -17.54 14.62 0.09
C TRP A 634 -17.08 14.62 -1.37
N ASP A 635 -15.97 13.95 -1.65
CA ASP A 635 -15.41 13.66 -2.97
C ASP A 635 -15.71 12.22 -3.43
N ALA A 636 -16.81 11.62 -2.96
CA ALA A 636 -17.20 10.24 -3.31
C ALA A 636 -17.26 9.99 -4.83
N ALA A 637 -17.68 11.01 -5.60
CA ALA A 637 -17.45 11.06 -7.03
C ALA A 637 -17.01 12.47 -7.46
N VAL A 638 -16.14 12.55 -8.47
CA VAL A 638 -15.58 13.80 -8.98
C VAL A 638 -15.58 13.79 -10.52
N LEU A 639 -16.18 14.80 -11.14
CA LEU A 639 -16.20 14.99 -12.59
C LEU A 639 -15.29 16.14 -12.99
N ASN A 640 -14.35 15.89 -13.90
CA ASN A 640 -13.54 16.90 -14.54
C ASN A 640 -13.89 17.06 -16.03
N LEU A 641 -14.05 18.31 -16.47
CA LEU A 641 -14.31 18.68 -17.86
C LEU A 641 -13.95 20.14 -18.14
N GLU A 642 -13.70 20.50 -19.41
CA GLU A 642 -13.38 21.88 -19.77
C GLU A 642 -14.52 22.85 -19.40
N CYS A 643 -14.19 24.02 -18.84
CA CYS A 643 -15.17 25.00 -18.38
C CYS A 643 -16.18 25.43 -19.46
N LYS A 644 -15.80 25.36 -20.74
CA LYS A 644 -16.67 25.74 -21.88
C LYS A 644 -17.92 24.85 -21.99
N TYR A 645 -17.89 23.64 -21.45
CA TYR A 645 -19.00 22.69 -21.47
C TYR A 645 -19.95 22.83 -20.28
N TYR A 646 -19.72 23.79 -19.37
CA TYR A 646 -20.58 24.00 -18.22
C TYR A 646 -22.07 24.20 -18.58
N PRO A 647 -22.46 24.97 -19.62
CA PRO A 647 -23.88 25.11 -19.97
C PRO A 647 -24.56 23.79 -20.32
N GLN A 648 -23.87 22.90 -21.05
CA GLN A 648 -24.34 21.56 -21.38
C GLN A 648 -24.40 20.68 -20.13
N LEU A 649 -23.35 20.73 -19.30
CA LEU A 649 -23.31 20.01 -18.04
C LEU A 649 -24.46 20.43 -17.12
N ARG A 650 -24.76 21.73 -16.98
CA ARG A 650 -25.84 22.24 -16.13
C ARG A 650 -27.19 21.60 -16.48
N GLN A 651 -27.49 21.46 -17.77
CA GLN A 651 -28.71 20.81 -18.25
C GLN A 651 -28.76 19.30 -17.96
N ILE A 652 -27.61 18.63 -17.96
CA ILE A 652 -27.47 17.23 -17.56
C ILE A 652 -27.66 17.12 -16.04
N LEU A 653 -26.95 17.94 -15.27
CA LEU A 653 -27.01 17.98 -13.81
C LEU A 653 -28.42 18.23 -13.27
N GLN A 654 -29.19 19.15 -13.87
CA GLN A 654 -30.59 19.38 -13.48
C GLN A 654 -31.43 18.10 -13.53
N ARG A 655 -31.30 17.31 -14.61
CA ARG A 655 -32.04 16.04 -14.78
C ARG A 655 -31.51 14.95 -13.84
N VAL A 656 -30.20 14.76 -13.85
CA VAL A 656 -29.51 13.76 -13.01
C VAL A 656 -29.79 13.98 -11.53
N TYR A 657 -29.74 15.23 -11.06
CA TYR A 657 -30.03 15.58 -9.67
C TYR A 657 -31.50 15.31 -9.31
N ALA A 658 -32.44 15.69 -10.17
CA ALA A 658 -33.87 15.46 -9.94
C ALA A 658 -34.20 13.96 -9.82
N GLU A 659 -33.57 13.11 -10.64
CA GLU A 659 -33.78 11.66 -10.65
C GLU A 659 -33.13 10.95 -9.45
N ASN A 660 -32.05 11.50 -8.88
CA ASN A 660 -31.24 10.84 -7.85
C ASN A 660 -31.21 11.59 -6.51
N ARG A 661 -32.10 12.57 -6.30
CA ARG A 661 -32.07 13.48 -5.14
C ARG A 661 -31.96 12.77 -3.78
N SER A 662 -32.56 11.60 -3.62
CA SER A 662 -32.50 10.82 -2.36
C SER A 662 -31.12 10.27 -2.02
N HIS A 663 -30.19 10.26 -2.97
CA HIS A 663 -28.83 9.74 -2.78
C HIS A 663 -27.82 10.80 -2.38
N PHE A 664 -28.17 12.09 -2.44
CA PHE A 664 -27.26 13.20 -2.14
C PHE A 664 -27.29 13.58 -0.67
N TYR A 665 -26.10 13.78 -0.10
CA TYR A 665 -25.92 14.43 1.20
C TYR A 665 -25.66 15.93 0.96
N PRO A 666 -26.12 16.86 1.83
CA PRO A 666 -26.19 18.27 1.46
C PRO A 666 -24.85 19.02 1.52
N SER A 667 -23.88 18.59 2.33
CA SER A 667 -22.57 19.26 2.46
C SER A 667 -21.73 19.21 1.18
N VAL A 668 -20.87 20.21 1.00
CA VAL A 668 -19.90 20.30 -0.10
C VAL A 668 -18.50 20.62 0.44
N PRO A 669 -17.41 20.23 -0.27
CA PRO A 669 -16.04 20.53 0.16
C PRO A 669 -15.75 22.00 0.45
N LEU A 670 -14.83 22.24 1.37
CA LEU A 670 -14.40 23.60 1.73
C LEU A 670 -13.84 24.33 0.50
N PHE A 671 -14.24 25.60 0.36
CA PHE A 671 -13.92 26.53 -0.73
C PHE A 671 -14.50 26.22 -2.11
N MET A 672 -15.33 25.19 -2.27
CA MET A 672 -16.08 24.98 -3.50
C MET A 672 -17.38 25.78 -3.54
N LYS A 673 -17.81 26.19 -4.73
CA LYS A 673 -19.14 26.79 -4.93
C LYS A 673 -20.21 25.71 -4.84
N ALA A 674 -21.16 25.84 -3.92
CA ALA A 674 -22.34 25.00 -3.88
C ALA A 674 -23.29 25.34 -5.06
N ILE A 675 -23.40 24.44 -6.03
CA ILE A 675 -24.33 24.60 -7.17
C ILE A 675 -25.64 23.82 -6.97
N ALA A 676 -25.65 22.86 -6.04
CA ALA A 676 -26.82 22.19 -5.45
C ALA A 676 -26.41 21.59 -4.08
N PRO A 677 -27.36 21.19 -3.21
CA PRO A 677 -27.03 20.39 -2.03
C PRO A 677 -26.31 19.11 -2.44
N GLY A 678 -25.07 18.95 -1.95
CA GLY A 678 -24.19 17.83 -2.28
C GLY A 678 -23.39 17.97 -3.57
N ILE A 679 -23.45 19.11 -4.26
CA ILE A 679 -22.67 19.35 -5.49
C ILE A 679 -21.84 20.62 -5.35
N GLY A 680 -20.53 20.43 -5.21
CA GLY A 680 -19.51 21.48 -5.19
C GLY A 680 -18.84 21.64 -6.55
N LEU A 681 -18.48 22.87 -6.92
CA LEU A 681 -17.78 23.20 -8.16
C LEU A 681 -16.59 24.14 -7.92
N ALA A 682 -15.49 23.90 -8.63
CA ALA A 682 -14.33 24.79 -8.68
C ALA A 682 -13.60 24.71 -10.04
N GLU A 683 -12.81 25.73 -10.36
CA GLU A 683 -11.84 25.71 -11.46
C GLU A 683 -10.53 25.07 -10.97
N GLU A 684 -9.99 24.10 -11.74
CA GLU A 684 -8.70 23.50 -11.42
C GLU A 684 -7.55 24.50 -11.64
N PRO A 685 -6.61 24.64 -10.70
CA PRO A 685 -5.37 25.38 -10.91
C PRO A 685 -4.46 24.69 -11.96
N GLU A 686 -3.51 25.43 -12.55
CA GLU A 686 -2.63 24.90 -13.61
C GLU A 686 -1.64 23.83 -13.13
N GLU A 687 -1.18 23.88 -11.88
CA GLU A 687 -0.05 23.05 -11.40
C GLU A 687 -0.44 21.97 -10.37
N GLU A 688 -1.60 22.07 -9.71
CA GLU A 688 -2.02 21.17 -8.63
C GLU A 688 -3.53 20.94 -8.62
N LEU A 689 -3.99 19.83 -8.01
CA LEU A 689 -5.42 19.58 -7.75
C LEU A 689 -6.01 20.68 -6.86
N PHE A 690 -7.26 21.10 -7.12
CA PHE A 690 -7.88 22.23 -6.44
C PHE A 690 -7.83 22.13 -4.90
N GLY A 691 -8.32 21.02 -4.34
CA GLY A 691 -8.33 20.84 -2.89
C GLY A 691 -6.94 20.82 -2.26
N VAL A 692 -5.97 20.19 -2.93
CA VAL A 692 -4.57 20.15 -2.48
C VAL A 692 -3.99 21.56 -2.44
N HIS A 693 -4.20 22.33 -3.50
CA HIS A 693 -3.73 23.70 -3.62
C HIS A 693 -4.34 24.60 -2.53
N ARG A 694 -5.66 24.55 -2.31
CA ARG A 694 -6.31 25.40 -1.30
C ARG A 694 -5.89 25.01 0.12
N CYS A 695 -5.78 23.72 0.43
CA CYS A 695 -5.26 23.25 1.71
C CYS A 695 -3.78 23.62 1.91
N GLN A 696 -2.97 23.68 0.85
CA GLN A 696 -1.56 24.10 0.94
C GLN A 696 -1.47 25.55 1.42
N GLN A 697 -2.30 26.44 0.87
CA GLN A 697 -2.32 27.85 1.28
C GLN A 697 -2.73 28.02 2.75
N ILE A 698 -3.73 27.25 3.21
CA ILE A 698 -4.11 27.25 4.62
C ILE A 698 -2.96 26.74 5.49
N ALA A 699 -2.32 25.63 5.10
CA ALA A 699 -1.24 25.03 5.88
C ALA A 699 -0.08 26.00 6.06
N GLU A 700 0.33 26.69 4.99
CA GLU A 700 1.38 27.70 5.03
C GLU A 700 1.00 28.87 5.92
N ALA A 701 -0.23 29.38 5.82
CA ALA A 701 -0.72 30.47 6.66
C ALA A 701 -0.73 30.08 8.15
N LEU A 702 -1.25 28.89 8.47
CA LEU A 702 -1.31 28.40 9.86
C LEU A 702 0.07 28.10 10.45
N LEU A 703 1.08 27.81 9.63
CA LEU A 703 2.46 27.62 10.11
C LEU A 703 3.21 28.93 10.36
N MET A 704 2.70 30.05 9.85
CA MET A 704 3.26 31.39 10.11
C MET A 704 2.66 32.07 11.34
N VAL A 705 1.64 31.47 11.95
CA VAL A 705 0.84 32.05 13.05
C VAL A 705 0.77 31.06 14.21
N ASP A 706 1.06 31.50 15.44
CA ASP A 706 1.07 30.61 16.60
C ASP A 706 -0.34 30.51 17.20
N ALA A 707 -0.90 29.29 17.23
CA ALA A 707 -2.24 29.05 17.78
C ALA A 707 -2.39 29.36 19.28
N GLN A 708 -1.30 29.47 20.05
CA GLN A 708 -1.33 29.86 21.46
C GLN A 708 -1.20 31.38 21.67
N GLU A 709 -0.59 32.10 20.73
CA GLU A 709 -0.42 33.56 20.81
C GLU A 709 -1.47 34.33 20.00
N ASN A 710 -2.06 33.68 18.99
CA ASN A 710 -3.01 34.28 18.07
C ASN A 710 -4.41 33.69 18.25
N GLY A 711 -5.40 34.57 18.35
CA GLY A 711 -6.80 34.18 18.41
C GLY A 711 -7.35 33.75 17.05
N VAL A 712 -8.61 33.32 17.05
CA VAL A 712 -9.35 32.87 15.87
C VAL A 712 -9.36 33.92 14.75
N ALA A 713 -9.55 35.19 15.10
CA ALA A 713 -9.62 36.29 14.13
C ALA A 713 -8.27 36.54 13.44
N GLU A 714 -7.16 36.50 14.19
CA GLU A 714 -5.82 36.65 13.63
C GLU A 714 -5.45 35.50 12.69
N ARG A 715 -5.83 34.26 13.04
CA ARG A 715 -5.62 33.09 12.18
C ARG A 715 -6.42 33.17 10.88
N LEU A 716 -7.68 33.59 10.93
CA LEU A 716 -8.50 33.83 9.73
C LEU A 716 -7.88 34.91 8.84
N THR A 717 -7.45 36.03 9.45
CA THR A 717 -6.80 37.13 8.72
C THR A 717 -5.54 36.67 8.00
N ALA A 718 -4.75 35.78 8.60
CA ALA A 718 -3.55 35.24 7.97
C ALA A 718 -3.87 34.32 6.78
N ILE A 719 -4.93 33.51 6.87
CA ILE A 719 -5.39 32.68 5.74
C ILE A 719 -5.87 33.58 4.60
N GLU A 720 -6.70 34.59 4.90
CA GLU A 720 -7.19 35.56 3.91
C GLU A 720 -6.02 36.27 3.21
N GLN A 721 -5.06 36.78 3.98
CA GLN A 721 -3.87 37.44 3.46
C GLN A 721 -3.05 36.51 2.55
N ARG A 722 -2.90 35.23 2.93
CA ARG A 722 -2.18 34.24 2.11
C ARG A 722 -2.87 34.00 0.77
N PHE A 723 -4.20 33.95 0.75
CA PHE A 723 -4.98 33.80 -0.48
C PHE A 723 -4.75 35.00 -1.40
N ILE A 724 -4.82 36.22 -0.85
CA ILE A 724 -4.58 37.47 -1.59
C ILE A 724 -3.17 37.49 -2.19
N GLU A 725 -2.15 37.06 -1.43
CA GLU A 725 -0.76 36.99 -1.90
C GLU A 725 -0.55 36.02 -3.08
N GLN A 726 -1.33 34.93 -3.13
CA GLN A 726 -1.34 33.99 -4.25
C GLN A 726 -2.29 34.42 -5.38
N GLY A 727 -2.89 35.61 -5.29
CA GLY A 727 -3.83 36.10 -6.30
C GLY A 727 -5.18 35.39 -6.31
N ILE A 728 -5.53 34.67 -5.23
CA ILE A 728 -6.82 34.02 -5.05
C ILE A 728 -7.80 35.04 -4.46
N ASP A 729 -9.00 35.14 -5.03
CA ASP A 729 -10.06 35.97 -4.47
C ASP A 729 -10.68 35.25 -3.26
N TRP A 730 -10.58 35.85 -2.07
CA TRP A 730 -11.07 35.26 -0.82
C TRP A 730 -12.59 35.02 -0.83
N GLU A 731 -13.33 35.87 -1.52
CA GLU A 731 -14.80 35.75 -1.64
C GLU A 731 -15.21 34.72 -2.70
N LEU A 732 -14.32 34.42 -3.64
CA LEU A 732 -14.55 33.49 -4.76
C LEU A 732 -13.41 32.47 -4.88
N PRO A 733 -13.10 31.71 -3.81
CA PRO A 733 -11.90 30.87 -3.78
C PRO A 733 -11.97 29.67 -4.74
N TYR A 734 -13.16 29.39 -5.29
CA TYR A 734 -13.41 28.37 -6.31
C TYR A 734 -13.04 28.80 -7.74
N LEU A 735 -12.65 30.06 -7.96
CA LEU A 735 -12.23 30.56 -9.27
C LEU A 735 -10.71 30.77 -9.33
N ASN A 736 -10.15 30.70 -10.54
CA ASN A 736 -8.77 31.15 -10.82
C ASN A 736 -8.73 32.64 -11.24
N GLY A 737 -9.89 33.30 -11.29
CA GLY A 737 -10.05 34.70 -11.63
C GLY A 737 -11.34 35.27 -11.05
N LYS A 738 -11.83 36.39 -11.57
CA LYS A 738 -12.98 37.11 -10.98
C LYS A 738 -14.31 36.93 -11.72
N ASN A 739 -14.34 36.14 -12.79
CA ASN A 739 -15.51 36.03 -13.66
C ASN A 739 -16.32 34.78 -13.34
N ASP A 740 -17.31 34.90 -12.46
CA ASP A 740 -18.22 33.81 -12.16
C ASP A 740 -19.29 33.64 -13.24
N ARG A 741 -19.23 32.51 -13.95
CA ARG A 741 -20.18 32.11 -15.00
C ARG A 741 -20.98 30.84 -14.64
N TYR A 742 -20.88 30.39 -13.39
CA TYR A 742 -21.37 29.08 -12.97
C TYR A 742 -22.72 29.19 -12.25
N GLU A 743 -23.81 29.25 -12.99
CA GLU A 743 -25.17 29.29 -12.42
C GLU A 743 -25.54 27.97 -11.72
N SER A 744 -26.11 28.05 -10.52
CA SER A 744 -26.65 26.90 -9.79
C SER A 744 -27.75 26.16 -10.58
N ILE A 745 -27.97 24.89 -10.29
CA ILE A 745 -29.06 24.12 -10.90
C ILE A 745 -30.41 24.47 -10.25
N GLU A 746 -31.49 24.25 -11.00
CA GLU A 746 -32.86 24.42 -10.51
C GLU A 746 -33.28 23.12 -9.82
N ILE A 747 -33.76 23.21 -8.57
CA ILE A 747 -34.03 22.07 -7.66
C ILE A 747 -35.53 21.82 -7.49
#